data_AF-A4EMU3-F1
#
_entry.id   AF-A4EMU3-F1
#
_cell.length_a   1.000
_cell.length_b   1.000
_cell.length_c   1.000
_cell.angle_alpha   90.00
_cell.angle_beta   90.00
_cell.angle_gamma   90.00
#
_symmetry.space_group_name_H-M   'P 1'
#
loop_
_entity.id
_entity.type
_entity.pdbx_description
1 polymer ?
#
loop_
_entity_poly.entity_id
_entity_poly.type
_entity_poly.pdbx_seq_one_letter_code
_entity_poly.pdbx_strand_id
1 'polypeptide(L)'
;MSLQQSTIFDTNNEFPWVSIQTTIDTNTGLVVSTRTLFDIGNEVIATFENGILVRDINLGTIETVGFTSRVTEYDVNGQPTSIGTVYADDLRVTESFENGIRTQTLLRDGFFGDGAKAWAEITLTHDAEGNIATRMTKLDNGLISLDIFLPGVSETRYDYSQTRNWEFIDTKFDGNGTRLSENVIFDNGVVQMTDFEDGVRISSERSDIADVFNWETITTSFDFDGVITERETTFDNGTQRFELFDNGTRSETVQLDNVDLFGNPPLDGGAKPWEEIITRYDFDGVISERETTFDDGTQRFELFDNGTRSETVQLDNVDLFGNPPLDGGAKPWEEIITRYDFDGVITERETTFDNGTQRFELFDNGTRSETVQLDNVDLFGNPPLDGGAKPWEEIITRYDFDGVISERETTFDDGTQRFELFDNGTRSETVQLDNVDLFGNPPLDGGAKPWEEIITRYDFDGVISERETTFDDGTQRFELFDNGTRSETVQLDNVDLFGNPPLDGGAKPWEEIITRYDFDGVISERETTFDDGVEKVEQFEAGLLIATTEEDVFDFKVWDTKSTTFDEDGNVSVKAVVFDDDDVTYEVFETGVLSAFLEIDADGLDDQGNPSWGVRLTEYGSDGPMTTTYVNPLDLTAEYLDFLSMDFV
;
A
#
# COMPACT_ATOMS: atom_id res chain seq x y z
N MET A 1 -9.10 102.25 16.97
CA MET A 1 -7.90 102.44 16.13
C MET A 1 -8.29 103.44 15.05
N SER A 2 -7.54 104.52 14.87
CA SER A 2 -7.80 105.51 13.82
C SER A 2 -6.79 105.27 12.70
N LEU A 3 -7.26 104.85 11.53
CA LEU A 3 -6.41 104.46 10.41
C LEU A 3 -6.42 105.55 9.34
N GLN A 4 -5.25 105.89 8.81
CA GLN A 4 -5.10 106.76 7.66
C GLN A 4 -4.54 105.97 6.49
N GLN A 5 -5.15 106.10 5.32
CA GLN A 5 -4.73 105.43 4.09
C GLN A 5 -4.22 106.47 3.08
N SER A 6 -3.07 106.21 2.46
CA SER A 6 -2.52 106.98 1.35
C SER A 6 -2.22 106.07 0.16
N THR A 7 -2.36 106.58 -1.06
CA THR A 7 -1.99 105.86 -2.28
C THR A 7 -1.05 106.74 -3.12
N ILE A 8 0.06 106.17 -3.56
CA ILE A 8 1.03 106.77 -4.48
C ILE A 8 0.93 106.01 -5.80
N PHE A 9 0.84 106.73 -6.91
CA PHE A 9 0.85 106.18 -8.26
C PHE A 9 2.16 106.54 -8.95
N ASP A 10 2.76 105.59 -9.65
CA ASP A 10 3.91 105.84 -10.50
C ASP A 10 3.45 106.15 -11.93
N THR A 11 3.04 107.40 -12.16
CA THR A 11 2.54 107.81 -13.47
C THR A 11 3.63 107.93 -14.53
N ASN A 12 4.91 107.94 -14.13
CA ASN A 12 6.06 108.12 -15.02
C ASN A 12 6.82 106.81 -15.27
N ASN A 13 6.42 105.70 -14.63
CA ASN A 13 7.07 104.41 -14.73
C ASN A 13 8.55 104.47 -14.29
N GLU A 14 8.82 105.21 -13.20
CA GLU A 14 10.14 105.37 -12.59
C GLU A 14 10.51 104.22 -11.62
N PHE A 15 9.51 103.47 -11.15
CA PHE A 15 9.59 102.37 -10.22
C PHE A 15 9.01 101.09 -10.84
N PRO A 16 9.33 99.89 -10.31
CA PRO A 16 8.79 98.63 -10.83
C PRO A 16 7.32 98.38 -10.42
N TRP A 17 6.60 99.41 -9.96
CA TRP A 17 5.25 99.31 -9.46
C TRP A 17 4.35 100.42 -9.97
N VAL A 18 3.10 100.08 -10.23
CA VAL A 18 2.04 100.97 -10.71
C VAL A 18 1.50 101.83 -9.56
N SER A 19 1.26 101.22 -8.40
CA SER A 19 0.82 101.94 -7.20
C SER A 19 1.20 101.26 -5.90
N ILE A 20 1.44 102.07 -4.87
CA ILE A 20 1.58 101.63 -3.48
C ILE A 20 0.53 102.34 -2.63
N GLN A 21 -0.28 101.56 -1.95
CA GLN A 21 -1.18 102.03 -0.91
C GLN A 21 -0.61 101.68 0.47
N THR A 22 -0.57 102.64 1.39
CA THR A 22 -0.06 102.47 2.75
C THR A 22 -1.16 102.85 3.75
N THR A 23 -1.38 102.00 4.74
CA THR A 23 -2.29 102.25 5.87
C THR A 23 -1.46 102.41 7.13
N ILE A 24 -1.66 103.52 7.86
CA ILE A 24 -0.93 103.88 9.08
C ILE A 24 -1.92 104.02 10.24
N ASP A 25 -1.58 103.52 11.44
CA ASP A 25 -2.31 103.84 12.66
C ASP A 25 -1.91 105.24 13.12
N THR A 26 -2.85 106.18 13.01
CA THR A 26 -2.62 107.59 13.35
C THR A 26 -2.30 107.83 14.82
N ASN A 27 -2.59 106.88 15.71
CA ASN A 27 -2.22 107.00 17.13
C ASN A 27 -0.74 106.69 17.39
N THR A 28 -0.15 105.78 16.62
CA THR A 28 1.24 105.30 16.81
C THR A 28 2.19 105.80 15.72
N GLY A 29 1.67 106.21 14.56
CA GLY A 29 2.44 106.53 13.37
C GLY A 29 3.01 105.30 12.65
N LEU A 30 2.68 104.08 13.10
CA LEU A 30 3.20 102.85 12.54
C LEU A 30 2.39 102.40 11.33
N VAL A 31 3.07 101.87 10.32
CA VAL A 31 2.43 101.20 9.18
C VAL A 31 1.73 99.94 9.71
N VAL A 32 0.49 99.73 9.26
CA VAL A 32 -0.35 98.57 9.59
C VAL A 32 -0.53 97.67 8.37
N SER A 33 -0.57 98.25 7.16
CA SER A 33 -0.53 97.48 5.92
C SER A 33 0.01 98.26 4.74
N THR A 34 0.58 97.56 3.76
CA THR A 34 0.84 98.09 2.41
C THR A 34 0.20 97.20 1.36
N ARG A 35 -0.18 97.79 0.23
CA ARG A 35 -0.70 97.10 -0.95
C ARG A 35 -0.01 97.67 -2.18
N THR A 36 0.84 96.88 -2.82
CA THR A 36 1.66 97.28 -3.97
C THR A 36 1.22 96.52 -5.21
N LEU A 37 0.77 97.24 -6.24
CA LEU A 37 0.51 96.68 -7.57
C LEU A 37 1.74 96.89 -8.43
N PHE A 38 2.39 95.82 -8.89
CA PHE A 38 3.61 95.86 -9.69
C PHE A 38 3.31 96.00 -11.19
N ASP A 39 4.28 96.49 -11.97
CA ASP A 39 4.13 96.67 -13.42
C ASP A 39 3.90 95.35 -14.15
N ILE A 40 4.44 94.27 -13.60
CA ILE A 40 4.25 92.91 -14.11
C ILE A 40 2.88 92.34 -13.75
N GLY A 41 1.98 93.09 -13.11
CA GLY A 41 0.59 92.72 -12.88
C GLY A 41 0.31 91.92 -11.61
N ASN A 42 1.33 91.59 -10.81
CA ASN A 42 1.13 90.99 -9.50
C ASN A 42 0.90 92.05 -8.40
N GLU A 43 0.26 91.65 -7.32
CA GLU A 43 -0.12 92.50 -6.20
C GLU A 43 0.42 91.92 -4.89
N VAL A 44 1.15 92.72 -4.10
CA VAL A 44 1.65 92.31 -2.78
C VAL A 44 0.94 93.11 -1.70
N ILE A 45 0.30 92.42 -0.75
CA ILE A 45 -0.34 92.98 0.43
C ILE A 45 0.47 92.57 1.66
N ALA A 46 1.18 93.51 2.28
CA ALA A 46 1.90 93.27 3.53
C ALA A 46 1.12 93.82 4.74
N THR A 47 1.13 93.11 5.86
CA THR A 47 0.48 93.46 7.13
C THR A 47 1.54 93.54 8.22
N PHE A 48 1.46 94.58 9.03
CA PHE A 48 2.43 94.88 10.07
C PHE A 48 1.74 94.98 11.44
N GLU A 49 2.35 94.37 12.46
CA GLU A 49 1.95 94.55 13.86
C GLU A 49 3.10 95.20 14.62
N ASN A 50 2.83 96.32 15.30
CA ASN A 50 3.85 97.13 15.98
C ASN A 50 5.04 97.51 15.08
N GLY A 51 4.81 97.68 13.79
CA GLY A 51 5.84 98.03 12.79
C GLY A 51 6.66 96.84 12.29
N ILE A 52 6.40 95.62 12.77
CA ILE A 52 7.05 94.39 12.33
C ILE A 52 6.16 93.74 11.28
N LEU A 53 6.72 93.33 10.14
CA LEU A 53 6.00 92.57 9.13
C LEU A 53 5.57 91.23 9.73
N VAL A 54 4.27 90.97 9.79
CA VAL A 54 3.73 89.70 10.31
C VAL A 54 3.15 88.81 9.21
N ARG A 55 2.77 89.41 8.07
CA ARG A 55 2.20 88.67 6.95
C ARG A 55 2.42 89.41 5.63
N ASP A 56 2.73 88.71 4.56
CA ASP A 56 2.59 89.20 3.20
C ASP A 56 1.75 88.25 2.32
N ILE A 57 1.06 88.81 1.32
CA ILE A 57 0.23 88.08 0.36
C ILE A 57 0.60 88.59 -1.03
N ASN A 58 1.22 87.76 -1.84
CA ASN A 58 1.51 88.03 -3.24
C ASN A 58 0.47 87.33 -4.12
N LEU A 59 -0.39 88.09 -4.78
CA LEU A 59 -1.40 87.64 -5.74
C LEU A 59 -0.86 87.88 -7.15
N GLY A 60 -0.92 86.88 -8.02
CA GLY A 60 -0.47 87.05 -9.40
C GLY A 60 -1.15 86.08 -10.35
N THR A 61 -0.69 86.09 -11.59
CA THR A 61 -1.05 85.08 -12.59
C THR A 61 0.16 84.20 -12.87
N ILE A 62 -0.08 83.00 -13.42
CA ILE A 62 1.00 82.11 -13.83
C ILE A 62 2.00 82.78 -14.78
N GLU A 63 1.52 83.63 -15.69
CA GLU A 63 2.35 84.35 -16.67
C GLU A 63 3.27 85.38 -16.02
N THR A 64 2.93 85.85 -14.82
CA THR A 64 3.60 86.98 -14.17
C THR A 64 4.55 86.55 -13.07
N VAL A 65 4.14 85.59 -12.23
CA VAL A 65 4.93 85.15 -11.06
C VAL A 65 5.01 83.63 -10.90
N GLY A 66 4.40 82.85 -11.81
CA GLY A 66 4.43 81.39 -11.79
C GLY A 66 3.51 80.73 -10.75
N PHE A 67 2.74 81.51 -9.98
CA PHE A 67 1.74 81.05 -9.01
C PHE A 67 0.52 81.96 -9.02
N THR A 68 -0.61 81.47 -8.50
CA THR A 68 -1.86 82.22 -8.35
C THR A 68 -1.83 83.08 -7.09
N SER A 69 -1.35 82.52 -5.98
CA SER A 69 -1.15 83.27 -4.73
C SER A 69 -0.03 82.68 -3.88
N ARG A 70 0.73 83.52 -3.18
CA ARG A 70 1.67 83.15 -2.13
C ARG A 70 1.40 83.96 -0.87
N VAL A 71 1.37 83.33 0.28
CA VAL A 71 1.22 83.97 1.59
C VAL A 71 2.44 83.61 2.44
N THR A 72 3.13 84.59 3.01
CA THR A 72 4.17 84.35 4.02
C THR A 72 3.72 84.93 5.35
N GLU A 73 3.88 84.18 6.43
CA GLU A 73 3.72 84.68 7.81
C GLU A 73 5.08 84.75 8.48
N TYR A 74 5.26 85.72 9.37
CA TYR A 74 6.53 86.00 10.03
C TYR A 74 6.39 86.06 11.54
N ASP A 75 7.45 85.67 12.26
CA ASP A 75 7.57 85.82 13.70
C ASP A 75 7.96 87.27 14.10
N VAL A 76 8.08 87.52 15.40
CA VAL A 76 8.50 88.82 15.94
C VAL A 76 9.93 89.22 15.58
N ASN A 77 10.75 88.30 15.08
CA ASN A 77 12.11 88.56 14.62
C ASN A 77 12.17 88.76 13.09
N GLY A 78 11.02 88.70 12.39
CA GLY A 78 10.93 88.80 10.94
C GLY A 78 11.38 87.53 10.21
N GLN A 79 11.46 86.39 10.89
CA GLN A 79 11.71 85.09 10.27
C GLN A 79 10.38 84.48 9.81
N PRO A 80 10.33 83.82 8.65
CA PRO A 80 9.11 83.17 8.20
C PRO A 80 8.71 82.06 9.19
N THR A 81 7.42 81.94 9.49
CA THR A 81 6.81 80.84 10.25
C THR A 81 6.00 79.92 9.35
N SER A 82 5.42 80.46 8.27
CA SER A 82 4.71 79.69 7.24
C SER A 82 4.81 80.34 5.86
N ILE A 83 4.88 79.54 4.79
CA ILE A 83 4.74 79.98 3.39
C ILE A 83 3.71 79.09 2.70
N GLY A 84 2.59 79.66 2.25
CA GLY A 84 1.58 78.96 1.45
C GLY A 84 1.58 79.45 0.00
N THR A 85 1.88 78.60 -0.97
CA THR A 85 1.81 78.90 -2.42
C THR A 85 0.71 78.07 -3.08
N VAL A 86 -0.10 78.68 -3.94
CA VAL A 86 -1.10 78.02 -4.80
C VAL A 86 -0.70 78.24 -6.25
N TYR A 87 -0.49 77.16 -6.99
CA TYR A 87 -0.12 77.16 -8.41
C TYR A 87 -1.37 77.14 -9.30
N ALA A 88 -1.19 77.27 -10.62
CA ALA A 88 -2.31 77.31 -11.56
C ALA A 88 -2.89 75.93 -11.88
N ASP A 89 -2.16 74.85 -11.59
CA ASP A 89 -2.65 73.47 -11.65
C ASP A 89 -3.32 73.06 -10.33
N ASP A 90 -3.79 74.02 -9.54
CA ASP A 90 -4.39 73.85 -8.21
C ASP A 90 -3.51 73.14 -7.16
N LEU A 91 -2.22 72.92 -7.46
CA LEU A 91 -1.25 72.45 -6.49
C LEU A 91 -1.08 73.50 -5.39
N ARG A 92 -1.30 73.09 -4.14
CA ARG A 92 -1.03 73.92 -2.97
C ARG A 92 0.18 73.38 -2.22
N VAL A 93 1.17 74.25 -2.00
CA VAL A 93 2.36 73.96 -1.20
C VAL A 93 2.33 74.82 0.06
N THR A 94 2.41 74.21 1.23
CA THR A 94 2.49 74.90 2.53
C THR A 94 3.76 74.48 3.24
N GLU A 95 4.67 75.41 3.47
CA GLU A 95 5.92 75.22 4.18
C GLU A 95 5.80 75.81 5.58
N SER A 96 6.22 75.08 6.61
CA SER A 96 6.27 75.57 8.01
C SER A 96 7.71 75.68 8.45
N PHE A 97 7.99 76.67 9.30
CA PHE A 97 9.34 76.99 9.75
C PHE A 97 9.37 77.18 11.27
N GLU A 98 10.47 76.78 11.90
CA GLU A 98 10.78 77.04 13.30
C GLU A 98 12.20 77.60 13.38
N ASN A 99 12.37 78.79 13.97
CA ASN A 99 13.65 79.51 14.04
C ASN A 99 14.33 79.69 12.66
N GLY A 100 13.53 79.89 11.60
CA GLY A 100 14.01 80.05 10.23
C GLY A 100 14.41 78.75 9.52
N ILE A 101 14.34 77.60 10.20
CA ILE A 101 14.58 76.29 9.60
C ILE A 101 13.24 75.70 9.20
N ARG A 102 13.13 75.17 7.97
CA ARG A 102 11.92 74.52 7.50
C ARG A 102 11.71 73.24 8.31
N THR A 103 10.53 73.04 8.88
CA THR A 103 10.16 71.84 9.66
C THR A 103 9.20 70.92 8.91
N GLN A 104 8.37 71.47 8.01
CA GLN A 104 7.39 70.71 7.23
C GLN A 104 7.13 71.34 5.85
N THR A 105 6.91 70.51 4.83
CA THR A 105 6.31 70.91 3.54
C THR A 105 5.11 70.03 3.24
N LEU A 106 3.94 70.62 3.07
CA LEU A 106 2.70 69.94 2.70
C LEU A 106 2.31 70.34 1.27
N LEU A 107 2.27 69.36 0.36
CA LEU A 107 1.77 69.49 -1.00
C LEU A 107 0.40 68.84 -1.08
N ARG A 108 -0.58 69.51 -1.68
CA ARG A 108 -1.92 68.97 -1.95
C ARG A 108 -2.30 69.22 -3.39
N ASP A 109 -2.77 68.18 -4.06
CA ASP A 109 -3.25 68.23 -5.43
C ASP A 109 -4.77 68.10 -5.49
N GLY A 110 -5.43 68.94 -6.29
CA GLY A 110 -6.88 68.90 -6.49
C GLY A 110 -7.72 69.17 -5.24
N PHE A 111 -7.98 70.45 -4.92
CA PHE A 111 -8.89 70.81 -3.81
C PHE A 111 -10.35 70.34 -4.03
N PHE A 112 -10.74 70.02 -5.27
CA PHE A 112 -12.08 69.56 -5.65
C PHE A 112 -12.17 68.06 -6.01
N GLY A 113 -11.11 67.29 -5.78
CA GLY A 113 -11.11 65.83 -5.98
C GLY A 113 -10.78 65.37 -7.41
N ASP A 114 -10.24 66.26 -8.26
CA ASP A 114 -9.83 66.00 -9.65
C ASP A 114 -8.34 66.30 -9.89
N GLY A 115 -7.48 66.01 -8.89
CA GLY A 115 -6.04 66.26 -8.93
C GLY A 115 -5.39 65.82 -10.25
N ALA A 116 -4.47 66.65 -10.76
CA ALA A 116 -3.77 66.41 -12.02
C ALA A 116 -2.60 65.41 -11.88
N LYS A 117 -2.20 65.09 -10.65
CA LYS A 117 -1.16 64.12 -10.28
C LYS A 117 -1.83 62.80 -9.91
N ALA A 118 -1.00 61.77 -9.69
CA ALA A 118 -1.45 60.46 -9.21
C ALA A 118 -1.44 60.35 -7.67
N TRP A 119 -1.34 61.49 -6.99
CA TRP A 119 -1.28 61.62 -5.54
C TRP A 119 -2.12 62.80 -5.09
N ALA A 120 -2.81 62.65 -3.97
CA ALA A 120 -3.65 63.67 -3.37
C ALA A 120 -2.85 64.57 -2.42
N GLU A 121 -1.88 64.02 -1.68
CA GLU A 121 -1.12 64.76 -0.67
C GLU A 121 0.31 64.23 -0.51
N ILE A 122 1.29 65.12 -0.39
CA ILE A 122 2.66 64.79 0.04
C ILE A 122 3.00 65.62 1.27
N THR A 123 3.44 64.99 2.35
CA THR A 123 3.95 65.66 3.55
C THR A 123 5.42 65.32 3.74
N LEU A 124 6.29 66.33 3.69
CA LEU A 124 7.71 66.23 4.03
C LEU A 124 7.92 66.77 5.43
N THR A 125 8.58 66.03 6.32
CA THR A 125 9.13 66.59 7.57
C THR A 125 10.64 66.77 7.42
N HIS A 126 11.18 67.76 8.12
CA HIS A 126 12.61 68.06 8.06
C HIS A 126 13.25 67.92 9.44
N ASP A 127 14.54 67.55 9.47
CA ASP A 127 15.35 67.47 10.69
C ASP A 127 15.78 68.87 11.18
N ALA A 128 16.56 68.92 12.26
CA ALA A 128 17.03 70.17 12.85
C ALA A 128 18.03 70.93 11.94
N GLU A 129 18.63 70.23 10.97
CA GLU A 129 19.54 70.79 9.96
C GLU A 129 18.80 71.24 8.69
N GLY A 130 17.49 70.95 8.59
CA GLY A 130 16.63 71.28 7.45
C GLY A 130 16.70 70.28 6.30
N ASN A 131 17.28 69.09 6.49
CA ASN A 131 17.19 67.99 5.53
C ASN A 131 15.85 67.29 5.67
N ILE A 132 15.37 66.63 4.62
CA ILE A 132 14.12 65.86 4.68
C ILE A 132 14.36 64.63 5.57
N ALA A 133 13.58 64.50 6.64
CA ALA A 133 13.61 63.36 7.55
C ALA A 133 12.60 62.28 7.14
N THR A 134 11.38 62.68 6.73
CA THR A 134 10.35 61.76 6.23
C THR A 134 9.58 62.36 5.06
N ARG A 135 9.02 61.50 4.19
CA ARG A 135 8.07 61.85 3.14
C ARG A 135 6.87 60.90 3.19
N MET A 136 5.70 61.42 3.51
CA MET A 136 4.43 60.70 3.36
C MET A 136 3.77 61.10 2.04
N THR A 137 3.37 60.15 1.20
CA THR A 137 2.64 60.36 -0.06
C THR A 137 1.32 59.58 -0.01
N LYS A 138 0.19 60.29 -0.07
CA LYS A 138 -1.15 59.70 -0.23
C LYS A 138 -1.48 59.65 -1.71
N LEU A 139 -1.57 58.46 -2.27
CA LEU A 139 -1.90 58.21 -3.67
C LEU A 139 -3.43 58.27 -3.88
N ASP A 140 -3.87 58.60 -5.09
CA ASP A 140 -5.32 58.70 -5.39
C ASP A 140 -6.02 57.34 -5.38
N ASN A 141 -5.26 56.26 -5.49
CA ASN A 141 -5.76 54.89 -5.36
C ASN A 141 -5.92 54.44 -3.88
N GLY A 142 -5.72 55.35 -2.93
CA GLY A 142 -5.91 55.09 -1.50
C GLY A 142 -4.70 54.46 -0.79
N LEU A 143 -3.59 54.24 -1.49
CA LEU A 143 -2.33 53.82 -0.88
C LEU A 143 -1.64 55.00 -0.18
N ILE A 144 -0.97 54.74 0.93
CA ILE A 144 -0.11 55.71 1.61
C ILE A 144 1.31 55.16 1.63
N SER A 145 2.27 55.86 1.02
CA SER A 145 3.70 55.57 1.14
C SER A 145 4.34 56.50 2.18
N LEU A 146 5.24 55.98 3.01
CA LEU A 146 6.02 56.70 3.99
C LEU A 146 7.50 56.37 3.80
N ASP A 147 8.27 57.31 3.26
CA ASP A 147 9.72 57.22 3.18
C ASP A 147 10.35 57.85 4.44
N ILE A 148 11.38 57.22 5.00
CA ILE A 148 12.20 57.73 6.11
C ILE A 148 13.64 57.82 5.62
N PHE A 149 14.29 58.98 5.79
CA PHE A 149 15.64 59.28 5.25
C PHE A 149 16.73 59.49 6.32
N LEU A 150 16.38 59.32 7.61
CA LEU A 150 17.35 59.26 8.72
C LEU A 150 18.24 57.99 8.59
N PRO A 151 19.30 57.76 9.39
CA PRO A 151 20.31 56.72 9.09
C PRO A 151 19.69 55.34 8.76
N GLY A 152 19.71 54.99 7.48
CA GLY A 152 18.96 53.88 6.88
C GLY A 152 17.69 54.35 6.15
N VAL A 153 17.68 54.30 4.81
CA VAL A 153 16.48 54.66 4.03
C VAL A 153 15.47 53.51 4.14
N SER A 154 14.24 53.81 4.55
CA SER A 154 13.14 52.85 4.52
C SER A 154 11.90 53.43 3.85
N GLU A 155 11.14 52.58 3.16
CA GLU A 155 9.85 52.90 2.54
C GLU A 155 8.79 51.95 3.11
N THR A 156 7.75 52.49 3.76
CA THR A 156 6.59 51.71 4.20
C THR A 156 5.35 52.11 3.40
N ARG A 157 4.68 51.16 2.76
CA ARG A 157 3.44 51.36 1.99
C ARG A 157 2.27 50.67 2.67
N TYR A 158 1.19 51.40 2.88
CA TYR A 158 -0.05 50.90 3.49
C TYR A 158 -1.20 50.88 2.48
N ASP A 159 -2.02 49.82 2.50
CA ASP A 159 -3.25 49.72 1.71
C ASP A 159 -4.51 49.87 2.57
N TYR A 160 -4.72 51.09 3.05
CA TYR A 160 -5.90 51.43 3.85
C TYR A 160 -7.23 51.24 3.09
N SER A 161 -7.19 51.19 1.76
CA SER A 161 -8.37 51.05 0.92
C SER A 161 -8.69 49.61 0.54
N GLN A 162 -7.86 48.65 0.98
CA GLN A 162 -8.08 47.21 0.77
C GLN A 162 -8.27 46.88 -0.73
N THR A 163 -7.42 47.49 -1.55
CA THR A 163 -7.41 47.33 -3.02
C THR A 163 -6.40 46.28 -3.49
N ARG A 164 -5.53 45.84 -2.59
CA ARG A 164 -4.50 44.83 -2.73
C ARG A 164 -4.83 43.66 -1.80
N ASN A 165 -3.98 42.64 -1.82
CA ASN A 165 -4.07 41.46 -0.96
C ASN A 165 -3.07 41.55 0.21
N TRP A 166 -2.55 42.75 0.48
CA TRP A 166 -1.59 43.04 1.53
C TRP A 166 -2.01 44.27 2.32
N GLU A 167 -1.75 44.24 3.61
CA GLU A 167 -2.03 45.33 4.54
C GLU A 167 -0.94 46.40 4.47
N PHE A 168 0.34 45.98 4.54
CA PHE A 168 1.48 46.86 4.27
C PHE A 168 2.74 46.14 3.77
N ILE A 169 3.64 46.92 3.16
CA ILE A 169 4.98 46.53 2.72
C ILE A 169 5.99 47.48 3.37
N ASP A 170 7.01 46.97 4.03
CA ASP A 170 8.14 47.74 4.57
C ASP A 170 9.44 47.33 3.85
N THR A 171 10.12 48.26 3.20
CA THR A 171 11.38 48.01 2.46
C THR A 171 12.50 48.83 3.06
N LYS A 172 13.64 48.19 3.34
CA LYS A 172 14.86 48.86 3.80
C LYS A 172 15.90 48.87 2.69
N PHE A 173 16.63 49.98 2.58
CA PHE A 173 17.66 50.19 1.58
C PHE A 173 19.01 50.52 2.22
N ASP A 174 20.09 50.18 1.53
CA ASP A 174 21.44 50.58 1.89
C ASP A 174 21.69 52.07 1.52
N GLY A 175 22.90 52.55 1.79
CA GLY A 175 23.30 53.92 1.45
C GLY A 175 23.38 54.22 -0.06
N ASN A 176 23.36 53.19 -0.91
CA ASN A 176 23.36 53.31 -2.37
C ASN A 176 21.94 53.20 -2.96
N GLY A 177 20.92 52.94 -2.14
CA GLY A 177 19.54 52.71 -2.57
C GLY A 177 19.26 51.28 -3.04
N THR A 178 20.17 50.34 -2.80
CA THR A 178 19.95 48.91 -3.03
C THR A 178 19.09 48.35 -1.90
N ARG A 179 18.16 47.45 -2.21
CA ARG A 179 17.33 46.81 -1.18
C ARG A 179 18.19 45.95 -0.27
N LEU A 180 17.93 46.02 1.04
CA LEU A 180 18.50 45.16 2.07
C LEU A 180 17.47 44.14 2.54
N SER A 181 16.23 44.58 2.77
CA SER A 181 15.14 43.69 3.15
C SER A 181 13.76 44.23 2.78
N GLU A 182 12.79 43.35 2.63
CA GLU A 182 11.37 43.63 2.36
C GLU A 182 10.50 42.78 3.28
N ASN A 183 9.59 43.39 4.02
CA ASN A 183 8.61 42.72 4.87
C ASN A 183 7.19 43.03 4.37
N VAL A 184 6.40 42.01 4.06
CA VAL A 184 5.04 42.12 3.53
C VAL A 184 4.08 41.46 4.51
N ILE A 185 3.05 42.18 4.96
CA ILE A 185 1.94 41.60 5.72
C ILE A 185 0.74 41.47 4.79
N PHE A 186 0.30 40.25 4.55
CA PHE A 186 -0.84 39.94 3.68
C PHE A 186 -2.17 40.04 4.46
N ASP A 187 -3.27 40.37 3.77
CA ASP A 187 -4.60 40.52 4.40
C ASP A 187 -5.12 39.21 4.99
N ASN A 188 -4.60 38.07 4.54
CA ASN A 188 -4.91 36.75 5.07
C ASN A 188 -4.08 36.40 6.32
N GLY A 189 -3.28 37.31 6.84
CA GLY A 189 -2.44 37.08 8.01
C GLY A 189 -1.18 36.25 7.73
N VAL A 190 -0.73 36.15 6.48
CA VAL A 190 0.63 35.68 6.18
C VAL A 190 1.60 36.86 6.31
N VAL A 191 2.75 36.65 6.93
CA VAL A 191 3.87 37.59 6.92
C VAL A 191 4.97 37.02 6.03
N GLN A 192 5.58 37.84 5.16
CA GLN A 192 6.72 37.45 4.35
C GLN A 192 7.88 38.41 4.55
N MET A 193 9.03 37.89 4.99
CA MET A 193 10.28 38.62 5.06
C MET A 193 11.23 38.13 3.95
N THR A 194 11.90 39.05 3.27
CA THR A 194 12.85 38.76 2.19
C THR A 194 14.11 39.57 2.41
N ASP A 195 15.27 38.93 2.42
CA ASP A 195 16.57 39.62 2.50
C ASP A 195 17.28 39.63 1.15
N PHE A 196 18.03 40.69 0.92
CA PHE A 196 18.75 40.95 -0.31
C PHE A 196 20.22 41.28 -0.02
N GLU A 197 21.11 40.77 -0.88
CA GLU A 197 22.52 41.15 -0.94
C GLU A 197 22.86 41.59 -2.37
N ASP A 198 23.43 42.78 -2.52
CA ASP A 198 23.73 43.40 -3.83
C ASP A 198 22.54 43.43 -4.81
N GLY A 199 21.31 43.50 -4.27
CA GLY A 199 20.07 43.54 -5.04
C GLY A 199 19.56 42.17 -5.50
N VAL A 200 20.28 41.09 -5.20
CA VAL A 200 19.86 39.71 -5.40
C VAL A 200 19.20 39.20 -4.12
N ARG A 201 18.12 38.44 -4.24
CA ARG A 201 17.46 37.82 -3.09
C ARG A 201 18.35 36.68 -2.58
N ILE A 202 18.59 36.63 -1.27
CA ILE A 202 19.39 35.56 -0.63
C ILE A 202 18.53 34.64 0.26
N SER A 203 17.45 35.18 0.84
CA SER A 203 16.50 34.42 1.66
C SER A 203 15.07 34.98 1.53
N SER A 204 14.08 34.13 1.79
CA SER A 204 12.69 34.54 2.00
C SER A 204 12.04 33.62 3.03
N GLU A 205 11.45 34.20 4.07
CA GLU A 205 10.66 33.49 5.08
C GLU A 205 9.19 33.91 4.98
N ARG A 206 8.27 32.96 5.09
CA ARG A 206 6.83 33.19 5.21
C ARG A 206 6.34 32.54 6.48
N SER A 207 5.49 33.23 7.24
CA SER A 207 4.86 32.72 8.45
C SER A 207 3.35 32.91 8.38
N ASP A 208 2.58 31.87 8.67
CA ASP A 208 1.11 31.92 8.70
C ASP A 208 0.59 32.24 10.11
N ILE A 209 0.72 33.51 10.52
CA ILE A 209 0.38 33.93 11.89
C ILE A 209 -1.14 33.89 12.16
N ALA A 210 -1.97 33.69 11.14
CA ALA A 210 -3.41 33.61 11.25
C ALA A 210 -3.98 32.19 11.06
N ASP A 211 -3.12 31.18 10.88
CA ASP A 211 -3.52 29.75 10.81
C ASP A 211 -4.59 29.52 9.71
N VAL A 212 -4.32 30.04 8.50
CA VAL A 212 -5.21 29.98 7.33
C VAL A 212 -4.84 28.84 6.38
N PHE A 213 -3.59 28.41 6.40
CA PHE A 213 -3.02 27.30 5.66
C PHE A 213 -2.73 26.13 6.59
N ASN A 214 -2.18 25.05 6.05
CA ASN A 214 -1.76 23.87 6.81
C ASN A 214 -0.26 23.86 7.11
N TRP A 215 0.39 25.03 6.99
CA TRP A 215 1.81 25.23 7.23
C TRP A 215 2.03 26.44 8.12
N GLU A 216 3.01 26.32 9.01
CA GLU A 216 3.38 27.36 9.97
C GLU A 216 4.40 28.31 9.34
N THR A 217 5.45 27.74 8.73
CA THR A 217 6.53 28.50 8.09
C THR A 217 6.99 27.91 6.75
N ILE A 218 7.44 28.79 5.85
CA ILE A 218 8.17 28.41 4.63
C ILE A 218 9.42 29.29 4.53
N THR A 219 10.60 28.68 4.53
CA THR A 219 11.88 29.36 4.31
C THR A 219 12.42 28.97 2.94
N THR A 220 12.97 29.92 2.18
CA THR A 220 13.56 29.67 0.86
C THR A 220 14.91 30.38 0.78
N SER A 221 15.95 29.65 0.42
CA SER A 221 17.30 30.15 0.22
C SER A 221 17.64 30.22 -1.26
N PHE A 222 18.49 31.18 -1.63
CA PHE A 222 18.89 31.44 -3.00
C PHE A 222 20.42 31.55 -3.10
N ASP A 223 20.98 31.20 -4.25
CA ASP A 223 22.38 31.45 -4.56
C ASP A 223 22.63 32.92 -4.97
N PHE A 224 23.89 33.23 -5.29
CA PHE A 224 24.32 34.57 -5.69
C PHE A 224 23.74 35.04 -7.04
N ASP A 225 23.22 34.13 -7.86
CA ASP A 225 22.52 34.43 -9.12
C ASP A 225 21.00 34.58 -8.90
N GLY A 226 20.52 34.36 -7.67
CA GLY A 226 19.11 34.43 -7.29
C GLY A 226 18.32 33.18 -7.67
N VAL A 227 19.01 32.07 -7.96
CA VAL A 227 18.39 30.77 -8.21
C VAL A 227 18.15 30.08 -6.87
N ILE A 228 17.01 29.42 -6.73
CA ILE A 228 16.67 28.67 -5.51
C ILE A 228 17.67 27.53 -5.29
N THR A 229 18.14 27.38 -4.06
CA THR A 229 19.01 26.29 -3.61
C THR A 229 18.33 25.37 -2.61
N GLU A 230 17.45 25.93 -1.78
CA GLU A 230 16.77 25.19 -0.71
C GLU A 230 15.40 25.79 -0.39
N ARG A 231 14.45 24.94 0.02
CA ARG A 231 13.20 25.36 0.63
C ARG A 231 12.82 24.44 1.77
N GLU A 232 12.55 25.02 2.92
CA GLU A 232 12.03 24.34 4.10
C GLU A 232 10.55 24.73 4.31
N THR A 233 9.71 23.77 4.66
CA THR A 233 8.30 23.98 5.05
C THR A 233 8.03 23.26 6.35
N THR A 234 7.61 23.99 7.39
CA THR A 234 7.10 23.40 8.63
C THR A 234 5.58 23.38 8.59
N PHE A 235 4.97 22.20 8.73
CA PHE A 235 3.53 22.01 8.69
C PHE A 235 2.92 22.07 10.10
N ASP A 236 1.66 22.49 10.23
CA ASP A 236 0.99 22.64 11.54
C ASP A 236 0.80 21.31 12.27
N ASN A 237 0.89 20.19 11.54
CA ASN A 237 0.85 18.85 12.11
C ASN A 237 2.22 18.39 12.67
N GLY A 238 3.25 19.25 12.68
CA GLY A 238 4.59 18.95 13.18
C GLY A 238 5.53 18.30 12.17
N THR A 239 5.08 17.99 10.96
CA THR A 239 5.97 17.47 9.90
C THR A 239 6.79 18.59 9.28
N GLN A 240 8.00 18.28 8.82
CA GLN A 240 8.86 19.20 8.06
C GLN A 240 9.15 18.65 6.67
N ARG A 241 9.32 19.55 5.69
CA ARG A 241 9.77 19.20 4.34
C ARG A 241 10.91 20.11 3.91
N PHE A 242 12.04 19.51 3.58
CA PHE A 242 13.20 20.14 2.97
C PHE A 242 13.22 19.78 1.48
N GLU A 243 13.41 20.77 0.61
CA GLU A 243 13.55 20.60 -0.83
C GLU A 243 14.88 21.21 -1.25
N LEU A 244 15.77 20.42 -1.84
CA LEU A 244 17.07 20.86 -2.36
C LEU A 244 17.00 21.02 -3.88
N PHE A 245 17.67 22.05 -4.39
CA PHE A 245 17.66 22.42 -5.80
C PHE A 245 19.09 22.59 -6.33
N ASP A 246 19.38 21.94 -7.45
CA ASP A 246 20.61 22.10 -8.22
C ASP A 246 20.31 22.89 -9.51
N ASN A 247 20.86 24.11 -9.60
CA ASN A 247 20.60 25.05 -10.71
C ASN A 247 19.10 25.30 -10.96
N GLY A 248 18.29 25.31 -9.90
CA GLY A 248 16.85 25.55 -9.96
C GLY A 248 15.99 24.33 -10.31
N THR A 249 16.60 23.20 -10.67
CA THR A 249 15.93 21.90 -10.77
C THR A 249 15.98 21.23 -9.40
N ARG A 250 14.86 20.68 -8.92
CA ARG A 250 14.83 19.97 -7.63
C ARG A 250 15.67 18.69 -7.75
N SER A 251 16.60 18.48 -6.82
CA SER A 251 17.46 17.28 -6.76
C SER A 251 17.09 16.34 -5.62
N GLU A 252 16.55 16.86 -4.51
CA GLU A 252 16.13 16.03 -3.37
C GLU A 252 14.95 16.65 -2.62
N THR A 253 14.15 15.81 -1.96
CA THR A 253 13.15 16.20 -0.96
C THR A 253 13.24 15.28 0.24
N VAL A 254 13.41 15.84 1.43
CA VAL A 254 13.39 15.11 2.70
C VAL A 254 12.15 15.53 3.47
N GLN A 255 11.32 14.59 3.90
CA GLN A 255 10.23 14.84 4.83
C GLN A 255 10.52 14.13 6.14
N LEU A 256 10.39 14.87 7.25
CA LEU A 256 10.58 14.34 8.59
C LEU A 256 9.26 14.42 9.34
N ASP A 257 8.88 13.33 10.00
CA ASP A 257 7.74 13.35 10.89
C ASP A 257 8.17 13.74 12.29
N ASN A 258 7.66 14.89 12.72
CA ASN A 258 7.69 15.31 14.11
C ASN A 258 9.14 15.34 14.65
N VAL A 259 9.97 16.26 14.16
CA VAL A 259 11.17 16.61 14.92
C VAL A 259 10.78 17.61 15.99
N ASP A 260 11.13 17.35 17.26
CA ASP A 260 11.05 18.40 18.27
C ASP A 260 11.96 19.58 17.87
N LEU A 261 11.86 20.70 18.59
CA LEU A 261 12.65 21.90 18.32
C LEU A 261 14.18 21.69 18.36
N PHE A 262 14.63 20.51 18.78
CA PHE A 262 16.02 20.08 18.87
C PHE A 262 16.35 18.92 17.92
N GLY A 263 15.46 18.53 17.01
CA GLY A 263 15.67 17.44 16.06
C GLY A 263 15.39 16.04 16.62
N ASN A 264 14.77 15.89 17.79
CA ASN A 264 14.49 14.57 18.36
C ASN A 264 13.09 14.08 17.93
N PRO A 265 12.94 12.82 17.52
CA PRO A 265 11.64 12.23 17.26
C PRO A 265 10.83 12.09 18.58
N PRO A 266 9.52 12.34 18.61
CA PRO A 266 8.69 12.23 19.80
C PRO A 266 8.39 10.78 20.13
N LEU A 267 8.19 10.55 21.42
CA LEU A 267 7.93 9.23 22.02
C LEU A 267 6.58 8.62 21.65
N ASP A 268 5.68 9.36 20.98
CA ASP A 268 4.30 8.95 20.69
C ASP A 268 4.07 8.41 19.27
N GLY A 269 5.12 8.25 18.47
CA GLY A 269 5.02 7.70 17.11
C GLY A 269 4.53 8.71 16.08
N GLY A 270 4.84 10.00 16.28
CA GLY A 270 4.74 10.99 15.21
C GLY A 270 3.32 11.43 14.82
N ALA A 271 3.21 12.32 13.83
CA ALA A 271 1.95 12.72 13.21
C ALA A 271 1.55 11.82 12.03
N LYS A 272 2.45 10.93 11.61
CA LYS A 272 2.38 10.01 10.47
C LYS A 272 2.91 8.63 10.93
N PRO A 273 2.62 7.56 10.19
CA PRO A 273 3.15 6.23 10.49
C PRO A 273 4.58 6.02 9.95
N TRP A 274 5.30 7.11 9.68
CA TRP A 274 6.64 7.09 9.09
C TRP A 274 7.49 8.16 9.74
N GLU A 275 8.79 7.88 9.91
CA GLU A 275 9.77 8.78 10.51
C GLU A 275 10.35 9.71 9.45
N GLU A 276 10.73 9.17 8.29
CA GLU A 276 11.43 9.89 7.23
C GLU A 276 11.01 9.42 5.83
N ILE A 277 10.90 10.37 4.89
CA ILE A 277 10.79 10.09 3.46
C ILE A 277 11.84 10.91 2.72
N ILE A 278 12.76 10.23 2.03
CA ILE A 278 13.72 10.88 1.13
C ILE A 278 13.31 10.59 -0.32
N THR A 279 13.23 11.60 -1.16
CA THR A 279 12.93 11.46 -2.60
C THR A 279 14.01 12.16 -3.39
N ARG A 280 14.69 11.44 -4.27
CA ARG A 280 15.76 11.96 -5.13
C ARG A 280 15.30 12.06 -6.56
N TYR A 281 15.80 13.07 -7.25
CA TYR A 281 15.45 13.41 -8.62
C TYR A 281 16.71 13.41 -9.48
N ASP A 282 16.55 13.01 -10.75
CA ASP A 282 17.61 13.10 -11.74
C ASP A 282 17.81 14.56 -12.22
N PHE A 283 18.74 14.75 -13.16
CA PHE A 283 19.09 16.09 -13.68
C PHE A 283 17.96 16.75 -14.49
N ASP A 284 16.97 15.97 -14.96
CA ASP A 284 15.78 16.47 -15.66
C ASP A 284 14.64 16.77 -14.66
N GLY A 285 14.84 16.52 -13.36
CA GLY A 285 13.87 16.73 -12.29
C GLY A 285 12.82 15.61 -12.22
N VAL A 286 13.09 14.46 -12.82
CA VAL A 286 12.25 13.26 -12.74
C VAL A 286 12.68 12.44 -11.53
N ILE A 287 11.74 11.84 -10.82
CA ILE A 287 12.05 10.99 -9.66
C ILE A 287 12.91 9.80 -10.12
N SER A 288 14.00 9.54 -9.39
CA SER A 288 14.89 8.40 -9.60
C SER A 288 14.84 7.40 -8.45
N GLU A 289 14.62 7.89 -7.23
CA GLU A 289 14.61 7.06 -6.02
C GLU A 289 13.68 7.67 -4.97
N ARG A 290 13.04 6.81 -4.18
CA ARG A 290 12.38 7.20 -2.93
C ARG A 290 12.63 6.18 -1.83
N GLU A 291 13.02 6.66 -0.68
CA GLU A 291 13.21 5.91 0.56
C GLU A 291 12.14 6.33 1.57
N THR A 292 11.63 5.39 2.35
CA THR A 292 10.68 5.65 3.46
C THR A 292 11.06 4.79 4.64
N THR A 293 11.37 5.43 5.78
CA THR A 293 11.60 4.77 7.07
C THR A 293 10.31 4.87 7.88
N PHE A 294 9.75 3.73 8.28
CA PHE A 294 8.51 3.65 9.05
C PHE A 294 8.79 3.65 10.56
N ASP A 295 7.82 4.07 11.38
CA ASP A 295 7.99 4.11 12.84
C ASP A 295 8.12 2.72 13.47
N ASP A 296 7.69 1.67 12.75
CA ASP A 296 7.85 0.28 13.16
C ASP A 296 9.24 -0.30 12.81
N GLY A 297 10.15 0.54 12.31
CA GLY A 297 11.51 0.18 11.93
C GLY A 297 11.64 -0.44 10.55
N THR A 298 10.53 -0.66 9.82
CA THR A 298 10.59 -1.12 8.44
C THR A 298 11.08 -0.01 7.50
N GLN A 299 11.75 -0.39 6.42
CA GLN A 299 12.19 0.53 5.38
C GLN A 299 11.62 0.13 4.03
N ARG A 300 11.31 1.11 3.18
CA ARG A 300 10.90 0.89 1.78
C ARG A 300 11.73 1.76 0.85
N PHE A 301 12.43 1.12 -0.08
CA PHE A 301 13.15 1.73 -1.18
C PHE A 301 12.34 1.53 -2.46
N GLU A 302 12.20 2.57 -3.27
CA GLU A 302 11.50 2.58 -4.54
C GLU A 302 12.46 3.16 -5.59
N LEU A 303 12.80 2.38 -6.61
CA LEU A 303 13.64 2.82 -7.74
C LEU A 303 12.76 3.15 -8.95
N PHE A 304 13.14 4.18 -9.69
CA PHE A 304 12.40 4.70 -10.83
C PHE A 304 13.31 4.84 -12.06
N ASP A 305 12.84 4.35 -13.20
CA ASP A 305 13.45 4.53 -14.51
C ASP A 305 12.60 5.49 -15.34
N ASN A 306 13.12 6.70 -15.60
CA ASN A 306 12.41 7.80 -16.29
C ASN A 306 11.04 8.12 -15.66
N GLY A 307 10.94 8.02 -14.33
CA GLY A 307 9.72 8.34 -13.58
C GLY A 307 8.70 7.21 -13.49
N THR A 308 8.91 6.09 -14.18
CA THR A 308 8.16 4.85 -13.94
C THR A 308 8.90 4.03 -12.89
N ARG A 309 8.18 3.52 -11.88
CA ARG A 309 8.78 2.66 -10.85
C ARG A 309 9.27 1.35 -11.49
N SER A 310 10.53 0.98 -11.28
CA SER A 310 11.13 -0.27 -11.80
C SER A 310 11.37 -1.31 -10.70
N GLU A 311 11.59 -0.89 -9.45
CA GLU A 311 11.79 -1.80 -8.32
C GLU A 311 11.24 -1.22 -7.01
N THR A 312 10.84 -2.09 -6.08
CA THR A 312 10.55 -1.77 -4.68
C THR A 312 11.20 -2.82 -3.78
N VAL A 313 12.02 -2.38 -2.84
CA VAL A 313 12.60 -3.22 -1.79
C VAL A 313 12.01 -2.80 -0.46
N GLN A 314 11.45 -3.74 0.31
CA GLN A 314 11.04 -3.53 1.69
C GLN A 314 11.91 -4.37 2.60
N LEU A 315 12.47 -3.76 3.63
CA LEU A 315 13.29 -4.43 4.65
C LEU A 315 12.57 -4.33 5.99
N ASP A 316 12.47 -5.44 6.69
CA ASP A 316 11.98 -5.44 8.07
C ASP A 316 13.14 -5.26 9.03
N ASN A 317 13.12 -4.13 9.75
CA ASN A 317 13.93 -3.92 10.93
C ASN A 317 15.44 -4.14 10.67
N VAL A 318 16.03 -3.42 9.71
CA VAL A 318 17.50 -3.32 9.72
C VAL A 318 17.90 -2.31 10.79
N ASP A 319 18.78 -2.69 11.72
CA ASP A 319 19.41 -1.69 12.57
C ASP A 319 20.17 -0.67 11.71
N LEU A 320 20.63 0.44 12.30
CA LEU A 320 21.37 1.49 11.58
C LEU A 320 22.64 1.00 10.86
N PHE A 321 23.05 -0.26 11.08
CA PHE A 321 24.19 -0.92 10.49
C PHE A 321 23.81 -2.08 9.55
N GLY A 322 22.52 -2.26 9.25
CA GLY A 322 22.04 -3.34 8.38
C GLY A 322 21.89 -4.70 9.06
N ASN A 323 21.96 -4.79 10.40
CA ASN A 323 21.77 -6.07 11.10
C ASN A 323 20.29 -6.29 11.42
N PRO A 324 19.73 -7.48 11.13
CA PRO A 324 18.39 -7.84 11.58
C PRO A 324 18.36 -7.98 13.12
N PRO A 325 17.27 -7.58 13.81
CA PRO A 325 17.16 -7.71 15.24
C PRO A 325 16.98 -9.17 15.65
N LEU A 326 17.42 -9.47 16.88
CA LEU A 326 17.37 -10.80 17.46
C LEU A 326 15.95 -11.34 17.71
N ASP A 327 14.91 -10.51 17.58
CA ASP A 327 13.51 -10.86 17.89
C ASP A 327 12.64 -11.16 16.67
N GLY A 328 13.21 -11.21 15.46
CA GLY A 328 12.47 -11.56 14.24
C GLY A 328 11.65 -10.40 13.66
N GLY A 329 12.05 -9.15 13.91
CA GLY A 329 11.52 -8.00 13.17
C GLY A 329 10.11 -7.55 13.60
N ALA A 330 9.58 -6.54 12.91
CA ALA A 330 8.23 -6.03 13.10
C ALA A 330 7.17 -6.80 12.28
N LYS A 331 7.62 -7.61 11.32
CA LYS A 331 6.85 -8.37 10.33
C LYS A 331 7.33 -9.83 10.36
N PRO A 332 6.56 -10.78 9.78
CA PRO A 332 6.99 -12.17 9.67
C PRO A 332 7.92 -12.41 8.45
N TRP A 333 8.53 -11.35 7.92
CA TRP A 333 9.39 -11.38 6.74
C TRP A 333 10.56 -10.43 6.88
N GLU A 334 11.71 -10.78 6.32
CA GLU A 334 12.94 -10.00 6.39
C GLU A 334 13.03 -9.02 5.23
N GLU A 335 12.69 -9.48 4.01
CA GLU A 335 12.82 -8.71 2.78
C GLU A 335 11.69 -9.03 1.79
N ILE A 336 11.18 -7.99 1.11
CA ILE A 336 10.30 -8.13 -0.06
C ILE A 336 10.88 -7.30 -1.20
N ILE A 337 11.19 -7.94 -2.32
CA ILE A 337 11.58 -7.25 -3.56
C ILE A 337 10.43 -7.38 -4.57
N THR A 338 10.02 -6.30 -5.21
CA THR A 338 9.01 -6.29 -6.28
C THR A 338 9.57 -5.56 -7.49
N ARG A 339 9.58 -6.20 -8.65
CA ARG A 339 10.08 -5.64 -9.91
C ARG A 339 8.93 -5.37 -10.87
N TYR A 340 9.09 -4.33 -11.67
CA TYR A 340 8.09 -3.83 -12.58
C TYR A 340 8.68 -3.69 -14.00
N ASP A 341 7.84 -3.83 -15.02
CA ASP A 341 8.21 -3.52 -16.39
C ASP A 341 8.15 -2.00 -16.68
N PHE A 342 8.44 -1.62 -17.93
CA PHE A 342 8.46 -0.22 -18.35
C PHE A 342 7.07 0.46 -18.35
N ASP A 343 5.98 -0.31 -18.32
CA ASP A 343 4.61 0.19 -18.19
C ASP A 343 4.18 0.29 -16.71
N GLY A 344 5.05 -0.13 -15.77
CA GLY A 344 4.80 -0.13 -14.33
C GLY A 344 3.96 -1.32 -13.87
N VAL A 345 3.87 -2.38 -14.67
CA VAL A 345 3.18 -3.63 -14.32
C VAL A 345 4.16 -4.55 -13.60
N ILE A 346 3.72 -5.21 -12.53
CA ILE A 346 4.56 -6.15 -11.78
C ILE A 346 4.94 -7.32 -12.68
N THR A 347 6.22 -7.68 -12.68
CA THR A 347 6.77 -8.86 -13.38
C THR A 347 7.24 -9.94 -12.41
N GLU A 348 7.72 -9.53 -11.23
CA GLU A 348 8.28 -10.44 -10.23
C GLU A 348 8.08 -9.88 -8.81
N ARG A 349 7.86 -10.77 -7.85
CA ARG A 349 7.93 -10.46 -6.42
C ARG A 349 8.62 -11.58 -5.66
N GLU A 350 9.64 -11.22 -4.90
CA GLU A 350 10.40 -12.09 -4.01
C GLU A 350 10.07 -11.73 -2.55
N THR A 351 9.96 -12.72 -1.66
CA THR A 351 9.76 -12.54 -0.22
C THR A 351 10.63 -13.52 0.54
N THR A 352 11.54 -13.01 1.36
CA THR A 352 12.34 -13.78 2.31
C THR A 352 11.69 -13.68 3.68
N PHE A 353 11.32 -14.82 4.26
CA PHE A 353 10.66 -14.90 5.56
C PHE A 353 11.66 -15.13 6.70
N ASP A 354 11.38 -14.66 7.93
CA ASP A 354 12.31 -14.80 9.09
C ASP A 354 12.56 -16.26 9.49
N ASN A 355 11.72 -17.17 9.01
CA ASN A 355 11.90 -18.60 9.23
C ASN A 355 12.82 -19.26 8.19
N GLY A 356 13.48 -18.49 7.32
CA GLY A 356 14.39 -18.98 6.28
C GLY A 356 13.70 -19.45 4.99
N THR A 357 12.36 -19.42 4.91
CA THR A 357 11.66 -19.74 3.65
C THR A 357 11.72 -18.56 2.68
N GLN A 358 11.75 -18.85 1.38
CA GLN A 358 11.65 -17.85 0.32
C GLN A 358 10.43 -18.11 -0.55
N ARG A 359 9.81 -17.05 -1.06
CA ARG A 359 8.71 -17.12 -2.04
C ARG A 359 8.99 -16.20 -3.21
N PHE A 360 9.06 -16.78 -4.41
CA PHE A 360 9.14 -16.10 -5.69
C PHE A 360 7.78 -16.16 -6.37
N GLU A 361 7.30 -15.03 -6.87
CA GLU A 361 6.03 -14.90 -7.59
C GLU A 361 6.33 -14.27 -8.96
N LEU A 362 6.01 -14.96 -10.04
CA LEU A 362 6.17 -14.46 -11.41
C LEU A 362 4.81 -14.00 -11.95
N PHE A 363 4.84 -12.92 -12.73
CA PHE A 363 3.64 -12.29 -13.28
C PHE A 363 3.77 -12.08 -14.79
N ASP A 364 2.74 -12.48 -15.54
CA ASP A 364 2.58 -12.24 -16.96
C ASP A 364 1.48 -11.18 -17.18
N ASN A 365 1.87 -9.99 -17.66
CA ASN A 365 0.99 -8.84 -17.84
C ASN A 365 0.18 -8.47 -16.56
N GLY A 366 0.80 -8.64 -15.39
CA GLY A 366 0.20 -8.31 -14.09
C GLY A 366 -0.70 -9.41 -13.50
N THR A 367 -0.96 -10.49 -14.23
CA THR A 367 -1.58 -11.70 -13.69
C THR A 367 -0.47 -12.64 -13.21
N ARG A 368 -0.58 -13.17 -11.99
CA ARG A 368 0.39 -14.13 -11.47
C ARG A 368 0.36 -15.41 -12.33
N SER A 369 1.52 -15.86 -12.82
CA SER A 369 1.66 -17.08 -13.64
C SER A 369 2.37 -18.21 -12.90
N GLU A 370 3.23 -17.91 -11.94
CA GLU A 370 3.92 -18.92 -11.12
C GLU A 370 4.20 -18.43 -9.69
N THR A 371 4.27 -19.36 -8.74
CA THR A 371 4.80 -19.15 -7.39
C THR A 371 5.73 -20.29 -7.03
N VAL A 372 6.98 -19.99 -6.72
CA VAL A 372 7.96 -20.96 -6.20
C VAL A 372 8.20 -20.64 -4.72
N GLN A 373 8.04 -21.61 -3.84
CA GLN A 373 8.43 -21.50 -2.43
C GLN A 373 9.58 -22.46 -2.17
N LEU A 374 10.64 -21.97 -1.55
CA LEU A 374 11.80 -22.76 -1.15
C LEU A 374 11.89 -22.76 0.37
N ASP A 375 12.10 -23.93 0.98
CA ASP A 375 12.39 -24.02 2.40
C ASP A 375 13.90 -24.02 2.64
N ASN A 376 14.33 -23.08 3.47
CA ASN A 376 15.64 -23.12 4.09
C ASN A 376 16.77 -23.23 3.05
N VAL A 377 16.84 -22.32 2.10
CA VAL A 377 18.07 -22.14 1.31
C VAL A 377 18.96 -21.16 2.06
N ASP A 378 20.19 -21.56 2.39
CA ASP A 378 21.19 -20.57 2.82
C ASP A 378 21.42 -19.53 1.70
N LEU A 379 22.12 -18.44 2.00
CA LEU A 379 22.41 -17.38 1.02
C LEU A 379 23.13 -17.87 -0.26
N PHE A 380 23.59 -19.12 -0.29
CA PHE A 380 24.26 -19.77 -1.40
C PHE A 380 23.43 -20.92 -2.02
N GLY A 381 22.17 -21.08 -1.63
CA GLY A 381 21.29 -22.13 -2.13
C GLY A 381 21.53 -23.51 -1.52
N ASN A 382 22.26 -23.63 -0.40
CA ASN A 382 22.46 -24.91 0.26
C ASN A 382 21.34 -25.17 1.28
N PRO A 383 20.72 -26.36 1.28
CA PRO A 383 19.80 -26.76 2.34
C PRO A 383 20.57 -26.96 3.66
N PRO A 384 20.03 -26.56 4.83
CA PRO A 384 20.64 -26.75 6.11
C PRO A 384 20.57 -28.21 6.55
N LEU A 385 21.54 -28.59 7.38
CA LEU A 385 21.76 -29.95 7.86
C LEU A 385 20.64 -30.48 8.78
N ASP A 386 19.68 -29.64 9.20
CA ASP A 386 18.64 -29.98 10.18
C ASP A 386 17.25 -30.24 9.59
N GLY A 387 17.11 -30.25 8.26
CA GLY A 387 15.87 -30.67 7.59
C GLY A 387 14.78 -29.61 7.55
N GLY A 388 15.14 -28.35 7.26
CA GLY A 388 14.15 -27.34 6.90
C GLY A 388 13.42 -26.68 8.06
N ALA A 389 12.74 -25.56 7.78
CA ALA A 389 11.74 -24.98 8.69
C ALA A 389 10.34 -25.61 8.47
N LYS A 390 10.19 -26.36 7.38
CA LYS A 390 8.99 -27.02 6.88
C LYS A 390 9.34 -28.48 6.53
N PRO A 391 8.33 -29.37 6.42
CA PRO A 391 8.54 -30.75 6.00
C PRO A 391 8.67 -30.90 4.46
N TRP A 392 8.97 -29.80 3.75
CA TRP A 392 9.04 -29.75 2.29
C TRP A 392 10.19 -28.86 1.85
N GLU A 393 10.82 -29.20 0.73
CA GLU A 393 11.96 -28.48 0.17
C GLU A 393 11.51 -27.39 -0.81
N GLU A 394 10.55 -27.72 -1.68
CA GLU A 394 10.08 -26.84 -2.75
C GLU A 394 8.57 -27.01 -3.01
N ILE A 395 7.88 -25.90 -3.25
CA ILE A 395 6.51 -25.88 -3.79
C ILE A 395 6.46 -24.98 -5.02
N ILE A 396 6.11 -25.53 -6.17
CA ILE A 396 5.85 -24.75 -7.40
C ILE A 396 4.35 -24.75 -7.67
N THR A 397 3.73 -23.59 -7.77
CA THR A 397 2.31 -23.43 -8.13
C THR A 397 2.21 -22.62 -9.41
N ARG A 398 1.58 -23.18 -10.44
CA ARG A 398 1.35 -22.52 -11.73
C ARG A 398 -0.10 -22.13 -11.88
N TYR A 399 -0.31 -21.01 -12.57
CA TYR A 399 -1.61 -20.40 -12.77
C TYR A 399 -1.89 -20.25 -14.25
N ASP A 400 -3.16 -20.35 -14.63
CA ASP A 400 -3.61 -20.07 -15.99
C ASP A 400 -3.67 -18.56 -16.28
N PHE A 401 -4.09 -18.20 -17.50
CA PHE A 401 -4.16 -16.80 -17.95
C PHE A 401 -5.21 -15.95 -17.18
N ASP A 402 -6.17 -16.60 -16.51
CA ASP A 402 -7.17 -15.94 -15.65
C ASP A 402 -6.68 -15.82 -14.19
N GLY A 403 -5.48 -16.34 -13.89
CA GLY A 403 -4.87 -16.33 -12.55
C GLY A 403 -5.44 -17.41 -11.63
N VAL A 404 -6.09 -18.43 -12.18
CA VAL A 404 -6.59 -19.60 -11.45
C VAL A 404 -5.49 -20.66 -11.42
N ILE A 405 -5.35 -21.37 -10.30
CA ILE A 405 -4.34 -22.44 -10.18
C ILE A 405 -4.65 -23.52 -11.22
N SER A 406 -3.63 -23.91 -11.99
CA SER A 406 -3.68 -25.00 -12.96
C SER A 406 -2.90 -26.23 -12.50
N GLU A 407 -1.79 -26.00 -11.78
CA GLU A 407 -0.88 -27.06 -11.33
C GLU A 407 -0.21 -26.67 -10.00
N ARG A 408 0.05 -27.66 -9.14
CA ARG A 408 0.95 -27.51 -8.01
C ARG A 408 1.84 -28.75 -7.84
N GLU A 409 3.14 -28.51 -7.71
CA GLU A 409 4.16 -29.49 -7.42
C GLU A 409 4.71 -29.24 -6.00
N THR A 410 4.95 -30.28 -5.23
CA THR A 410 5.58 -30.23 -3.90
C THR A 410 6.64 -31.31 -3.79
N THR A 411 7.87 -30.92 -3.52
CA THR A 411 8.99 -31.82 -3.19
C THR A 411 9.16 -31.83 -1.68
N PHE A 412 9.07 -33.00 -1.06
CA PHE A 412 9.19 -33.17 0.39
C PHE A 412 10.62 -33.53 0.81
N ASP A 413 11.01 -33.20 2.05
CA ASP A 413 12.36 -33.51 2.57
C ASP A 413 12.64 -35.02 2.66
N ASP A 414 11.59 -35.84 2.67
CA ASP A 414 11.72 -37.29 2.66
C ASP A 414 11.93 -37.87 1.25
N GLY A 415 12.09 -37.02 0.23
CA GLY A 415 12.32 -37.40 -1.17
C GLY A 415 11.03 -37.68 -1.96
N THR A 416 9.86 -37.66 -1.31
CA THR A 416 8.58 -37.83 -2.01
C THR A 416 8.20 -36.58 -2.80
N GLN A 417 7.47 -36.76 -3.89
CA GLN A 417 6.92 -35.66 -4.69
C GLN A 417 5.40 -35.76 -4.77
N ARG A 418 4.72 -34.62 -4.83
CA ARG A 418 3.27 -34.53 -5.06
C ARG A 418 2.96 -33.52 -6.15
N PHE A 419 2.33 -34.00 -7.22
CA PHE A 419 1.79 -33.22 -8.31
C PHE A 419 0.26 -33.12 -8.16
N GLU A 420 -0.30 -31.95 -8.35
CA GLU A 420 -1.73 -31.69 -8.28
C GLU A 420 -2.16 -30.92 -9.52
N LEU A 421 -3.14 -31.44 -10.25
CA LEU A 421 -3.73 -30.79 -11.42
C LEU A 421 -5.08 -30.19 -11.05
N PHE A 422 -5.39 -29.05 -11.65
CA PHE A 422 -6.61 -28.30 -11.39
C PHE A 422 -7.31 -27.92 -12.69
N ASP A 423 -8.61 -28.20 -12.76
CA ASP A 423 -9.51 -27.77 -13.83
C ASP A 423 -10.39 -26.63 -13.33
N ASN A 424 -10.18 -25.43 -13.86
CA ASN A 424 -10.86 -24.19 -13.43
C ASN A 424 -10.81 -23.99 -11.89
N GLY A 425 -9.66 -24.29 -11.28
CA GLY A 425 -9.42 -24.12 -9.85
C GLY A 425 -9.98 -25.22 -8.95
N THR A 426 -10.69 -26.20 -9.52
CA THR A 426 -11.08 -27.43 -8.81
C THR A 426 -10.02 -28.49 -9.07
N ARG A 427 -9.51 -29.14 -8.03
CA ARG A 427 -8.51 -30.19 -8.17
C ARG A 427 -9.11 -31.36 -8.96
N SER A 428 -8.46 -31.80 -10.04
CA SER A 428 -8.88 -32.92 -10.89
C SER A 428 -8.03 -34.17 -10.71
N GLU A 429 -6.75 -34.01 -10.36
CA GLU A 429 -5.83 -35.13 -10.11
C GLU A 429 -4.78 -34.80 -9.03
N THR A 430 -4.31 -35.82 -8.33
CA THR A 430 -3.12 -35.77 -7.45
C THR A 430 -2.28 -37.01 -7.70
N VAL A 431 -1.02 -36.82 -8.10
CA VAL A 431 -0.03 -37.89 -8.24
C VAL A 431 1.00 -37.73 -7.13
N GLN A 432 1.24 -38.78 -6.34
CA GLN A 432 2.33 -38.84 -5.37
C GLN A 432 3.34 -39.87 -5.83
N LEU A 433 4.61 -39.51 -5.86
CA LEU A 433 5.72 -40.40 -6.24
C LEU A 433 6.67 -40.56 -5.05
N ASP A 434 7.12 -41.78 -4.80
CA ASP A 434 8.12 -42.07 -3.78
C ASP A 434 9.53 -42.13 -4.39
N ASN A 435 10.41 -41.27 -3.91
CA ASN A 435 11.84 -41.21 -4.21
C ASN A 435 12.23 -41.38 -5.69
N VAL A 436 11.59 -40.65 -6.59
CA VAL A 436 12.14 -40.51 -7.94
C VAL A 436 13.44 -39.71 -7.87
N ASP A 437 14.54 -40.25 -8.39
CA ASP A 437 15.73 -39.42 -8.64
C ASP A 437 15.38 -38.30 -9.64
N LEU A 438 16.30 -37.35 -9.85
CA LEU A 438 16.12 -36.23 -10.78
C LEU A 438 15.78 -36.65 -12.23
N PHE A 439 15.89 -37.95 -12.55
CA PHE A 439 15.60 -38.55 -13.84
C PHE A 439 14.41 -39.50 -13.83
N GLY A 440 13.64 -39.55 -12.73
CA GLY A 440 12.47 -40.43 -12.61
C GLY A 440 12.82 -41.88 -12.27
N ASN A 441 14.05 -42.20 -11.87
CA ASN A 441 14.40 -43.57 -11.48
C ASN A 441 14.09 -43.80 -9.99
N PRO A 442 13.40 -44.90 -9.65
CA PRO A 442 13.22 -45.29 -8.25
C PRO A 442 14.57 -45.66 -7.62
N PRO A 443 14.74 -45.50 -6.29
CA PRO A 443 15.97 -45.84 -5.61
C PRO A 443 16.15 -47.35 -5.53
N LEU A 444 17.41 -47.78 -5.44
CA LEU A 444 17.75 -49.19 -5.24
C LEU A 444 17.37 -49.75 -3.86
N ASP A 445 16.97 -48.91 -2.90
CA ASP A 445 16.70 -49.29 -1.50
C ASP A 445 15.22 -49.33 -1.10
N GLY A 446 14.29 -49.18 -2.03
CA GLY A 446 12.85 -49.39 -1.79
C GLY A 446 12.14 -48.21 -1.15
N GLY A 447 12.48 -46.97 -1.56
CA GLY A 447 11.65 -45.81 -1.27
C GLY A 447 11.68 -45.31 0.19
N ALA A 448 11.05 -44.16 0.44
CA ALA A 448 10.79 -43.64 1.78
C ALA A 448 9.47 -44.19 2.34
N LYS A 449 8.63 -44.76 1.47
CA LYS A 449 7.29 -45.30 1.70
C LYS A 449 7.24 -46.73 1.15
N PRO A 450 6.22 -47.53 1.52
CA PRO A 450 6.03 -48.87 0.99
C PRO A 450 5.30 -48.87 -0.38
N TRP A 451 5.27 -47.74 -1.07
CA TRP A 451 4.54 -47.54 -2.33
C TRP A 451 5.37 -46.68 -3.28
N GLU A 452 5.25 -46.93 -4.57
CA GLU A 452 5.97 -46.22 -5.63
C GLU A 452 5.18 -45.01 -6.11
N GLU A 453 3.86 -45.18 -6.32
CA GLU A 453 2.98 -44.16 -6.89
C GLU A 453 1.57 -44.24 -6.30
N ILE A 454 0.97 -43.08 -6.03
CA ILE A 454 -0.47 -42.94 -5.72
C ILE A 454 -1.08 -41.90 -6.67
N ILE A 455 -2.03 -42.32 -7.51
CA ILE A 455 -2.82 -41.42 -8.35
C ILE A 455 -4.22 -41.31 -7.75
N THR A 456 -4.67 -40.09 -7.45
CA THR A 456 -6.04 -39.82 -6.95
C THR A 456 -6.73 -38.88 -7.92
N ARG A 457 -7.87 -39.31 -8.49
CA ARG A 457 -8.67 -38.52 -9.42
C ARG A 457 -9.94 -38.02 -8.75
N TYR A 458 -10.38 -36.85 -9.16
CA TYR A 458 -11.52 -36.16 -8.60
C TYR A 458 -12.53 -35.85 -9.71
N ASP A 459 -13.81 -35.86 -9.36
CA ASP A 459 -14.88 -35.43 -10.25
C ASP A 459 -14.94 -33.89 -10.38
N PHE A 460 -15.90 -33.39 -11.15
CA PHE A 460 -16.07 -31.96 -11.41
C PHE A 460 -16.48 -31.14 -10.17
N ASP A 461 -16.97 -31.80 -9.11
CA ASP A 461 -17.30 -31.18 -7.82
C ASP A 461 -16.11 -31.22 -6.86
N GLY A 462 -14.97 -31.80 -7.28
CA GLY A 462 -13.75 -31.95 -6.48
C GLY A 462 -13.85 -33.09 -5.46
N VAL A 463 -14.80 -34.01 -5.64
CA VAL A 463 -14.95 -35.21 -4.81
C VAL A 463 -14.13 -36.33 -5.42
N ILE A 464 -13.46 -37.13 -4.58
CA ILE A 464 -12.68 -38.28 -5.05
C ILE A 464 -13.57 -39.24 -5.84
N SER A 465 -13.12 -39.63 -7.03
CA SER A 465 -13.79 -40.61 -7.90
C SER A 465 -12.99 -41.91 -8.01
N GLU A 466 -11.67 -41.81 -7.94
CA GLU A 466 -10.76 -42.95 -8.11
C GLU A 466 -9.46 -42.73 -7.33
N ARG A 467 -8.89 -43.81 -6.79
CA ARG A 467 -7.51 -43.84 -6.31
C ARG A 467 -6.81 -45.12 -6.73
N GLU A 468 -5.64 -44.97 -7.33
CA GLU A 468 -4.72 -46.03 -7.70
C GLU A 468 -3.48 -45.95 -6.80
N THR A 469 -2.98 -47.09 -6.35
CA THR A 469 -1.74 -47.21 -5.57
C THR A 469 -0.90 -48.35 -6.13
N THR A 470 0.30 -48.04 -6.58
CA THR A 470 1.32 -49.03 -6.98
C THR A 470 2.28 -49.21 -5.81
N PHE A 471 2.42 -50.44 -5.32
CA PHE A 471 3.28 -50.79 -4.20
C PHE A 471 4.65 -51.28 -4.67
N ASP A 472 5.69 -51.11 -3.83
CA ASP A 472 7.06 -51.56 -4.15
C ASP A 472 7.18 -53.09 -4.31
N ASP A 473 6.20 -53.83 -3.78
CA ASP A 473 6.13 -55.28 -3.92
C ASP A 473 5.48 -55.75 -5.23
N GLY A 474 5.18 -54.81 -6.14
CA GLY A 474 4.58 -55.06 -7.45
C GLY A 474 3.05 -55.20 -7.43
N THR A 475 2.42 -55.10 -6.25
CA THR A 475 0.96 -55.11 -6.16
C THR A 475 0.37 -53.76 -6.55
N GLN A 476 -0.85 -53.78 -7.10
CA GLN A 476 -1.62 -52.57 -7.38
C GLN A 476 -2.95 -52.60 -6.62
N ARG A 477 -3.42 -51.43 -6.20
CA ARG A 477 -4.75 -51.26 -5.59
C ARG A 477 -5.49 -50.12 -6.28
N PHE A 478 -6.64 -50.44 -6.85
CA PHE A 478 -7.60 -49.51 -7.41
C PHE A 478 -8.77 -49.36 -6.44
N GLU A 479 -9.20 -48.14 -6.18
CA GLU A 479 -10.34 -47.81 -5.32
C GLU A 479 -11.27 -46.90 -6.09
N LEU A 480 -12.51 -47.33 -6.29
CA LEU A 480 -13.56 -46.56 -6.95
C LEU A 480 -14.47 -45.92 -5.90
N PHE A 481 -14.92 -44.70 -6.18
CA PHE A 481 -15.75 -43.91 -5.28
C PHE A 481 -16.98 -43.38 -6.01
N ASP A 482 -18.15 -43.60 -5.41
CA ASP A 482 -19.42 -43.01 -5.83
C ASP A 482 -19.78 -41.87 -4.88
N ASN A 483 -19.74 -40.64 -5.39
CA ASN A 483 -20.05 -39.42 -4.62
C ASN A 483 -19.24 -39.35 -3.30
N GLY A 484 -17.96 -39.73 -3.37
CA GLY A 484 -17.00 -39.71 -2.25
C GLY A 484 -17.10 -40.89 -1.29
N THR A 485 -18.06 -41.80 -1.48
CA THR A 485 -18.14 -43.06 -0.73
C THR A 485 -17.48 -44.15 -1.56
N ARG A 486 -16.57 -44.92 -0.96
CA ARG A 486 -15.90 -46.01 -1.66
C ARG A 486 -16.92 -47.07 -2.07
N SER A 487 -16.99 -47.44 -3.34
CA SER A 487 -17.91 -48.44 -3.90
C SER A 487 -17.20 -49.75 -4.26
N GLU A 488 -15.91 -49.69 -4.63
CA GLU A 488 -15.13 -50.88 -4.97
C GLU A 488 -13.64 -50.71 -4.61
N THR A 489 -12.97 -51.82 -4.31
CA THR A 489 -11.50 -51.92 -4.20
C THR A 489 -11.04 -53.16 -4.95
N VAL A 490 -10.21 -52.98 -5.97
CA VAL A 490 -9.56 -54.07 -6.70
C VAL A 490 -8.09 -54.09 -6.31
N GLN A 491 -7.58 -55.22 -5.85
CA GLN A 491 -6.15 -55.46 -5.65
C GLN A 491 -5.69 -56.47 -6.68
N LEU A 492 -4.64 -56.12 -7.42
CA LEU A 492 -4.02 -57.00 -8.41
C LEU A 492 -2.62 -57.38 -7.94
N ASP A 493 -2.30 -58.66 -8.04
CA ASP A 493 -0.94 -59.14 -7.85
C ASP A 493 -0.21 -59.14 -9.18
N ASN A 494 0.83 -58.31 -9.28
CA ASN A 494 1.88 -58.44 -10.28
C ASN A 494 1.39 -58.33 -11.73
N VAL A 495 0.81 -57.19 -12.10
CA VAL A 495 0.68 -56.77 -13.50
C VAL A 495 1.96 -56.04 -13.92
N ASP A 496 2.63 -56.49 -14.99
CA ASP A 496 3.67 -55.64 -15.57
C ASP A 496 3.05 -54.32 -16.08
N LEU A 497 3.88 -53.31 -16.34
CA LEU A 497 3.45 -51.99 -16.89
C LEU A 497 2.61 -52.07 -18.20
N PHE A 498 2.45 -53.25 -18.79
CA PHE A 498 1.68 -53.52 -19.99
C PHE A 498 0.49 -54.47 -19.76
N GLY A 499 0.15 -54.79 -18.51
CA GLY A 499 -0.94 -55.70 -18.16
C GLY A 499 -0.67 -57.17 -18.53
N ASN A 500 0.60 -57.58 -18.68
CA ASN A 500 0.92 -58.99 -18.86
C ASN A 500 1.17 -59.66 -17.51
N PRO A 501 0.65 -60.88 -17.31
CA PRO A 501 1.00 -61.70 -16.15
C PRO A 501 2.48 -62.14 -16.25
N PRO A 502 3.26 -62.06 -15.17
CA PRO A 502 4.65 -62.48 -15.15
C PRO A 502 4.78 -64.01 -15.19
N LEU A 503 5.96 -64.47 -15.61
CA LEU A 503 6.27 -65.89 -15.80
C LEU A 503 6.52 -66.66 -14.49
N ASP A 504 6.52 -66.00 -13.32
CA ASP A 504 6.97 -66.55 -12.05
C ASP A 504 5.91 -66.73 -10.94
N GLY A 505 4.64 -66.42 -11.22
CA GLY A 505 3.51 -66.77 -10.34
C GLY A 505 3.31 -65.83 -9.14
N GLY A 506 3.29 -64.52 -9.39
CA GLY A 506 2.81 -63.52 -8.41
C GLY A 506 3.79 -63.20 -7.27
N ALA A 507 3.62 -62.03 -6.64
CA ALA A 507 4.28 -61.70 -5.38
C ALA A 507 3.50 -62.24 -4.15
N LYS A 508 2.22 -62.58 -4.36
CA LYS A 508 1.24 -63.08 -3.40
C LYS A 508 0.72 -64.44 -3.88
N PRO A 509 -0.01 -65.19 -3.04
CA PRO A 509 -0.63 -66.47 -3.45
C PRO A 509 -2.01 -66.27 -4.12
N TRP A 510 -2.31 -65.06 -4.60
CA TRP A 510 -3.59 -64.67 -5.20
C TRP A 510 -3.31 -63.73 -6.36
N GLU A 511 -4.17 -63.78 -7.39
CA GLU A 511 -4.07 -62.96 -8.59
C GLU A 511 -4.87 -61.66 -8.44
N GLU A 512 -6.10 -61.75 -7.91
CA GLU A 512 -7.02 -60.62 -7.78
C GLU A 512 -7.84 -60.70 -6.48
N ILE A 513 -8.06 -59.55 -5.84
CA ILE A 513 -9.04 -59.39 -4.75
C ILE A 513 -9.97 -58.23 -5.10
N ILE A 514 -11.26 -58.48 -5.27
CA ILE A 514 -12.27 -57.45 -5.47
C ILE A 514 -13.10 -57.32 -4.18
N THR A 515 -13.17 -56.13 -3.58
CA THR A 515 -14.03 -55.84 -2.43
C THR A 515 -15.06 -54.79 -2.84
N ARG A 516 -16.35 -55.13 -2.76
CA ARG A 516 -17.47 -54.25 -3.08
C ARG A 516 -18.12 -53.72 -1.81
N TYR A 517 -18.57 -52.48 -1.86
CA TYR A 517 -19.16 -51.77 -0.74
C TYR A 517 -20.58 -51.30 -1.09
N ASP A 518 -21.45 -51.27 -0.09
CA ASP A 518 -22.78 -50.69 -0.22
C ASP A 518 -22.75 -49.15 -0.23
N PHE A 519 -23.93 -48.53 -0.34
CA PHE A 519 -24.07 -47.08 -0.40
C PHE A 519 -23.66 -46.35 0.91
N ASP A 520 -23.54 -47.07 2.02
CA ASP A 520 -23.07 -46.55 3.30
C ASP A 520 -21.53 -46.75 3.45
N GLY A 521 -20.88 -47.34 2.46
CA GLY A 521 -19.45 -47.65 2.45
C GLY A 521 -19.08 -48.85 3.30
N VAL A 522 -20.05 -49.72 3.62
CA VAL A 522 -19.83 -50.98 4.35
C VAL A 522 -19.59 -52.10 3.33
N ILE A 523 -18.66 -53.01 3.63
CA ILE A 523 -18.37 -54.15 2.74
C ILE A 523 -19.65 -54.97 2.56
N SER A 524 -20.01 -55.24 1.30
CA SER A 524 -21.12 -56.12 0.92
C SER A 524 -20.63 -57.46 0.34
N GLU A 525 -19.46 -57.45 -0.31
CA GLU A 525 -18.89 -58.64 -0.95
C GLU A 525 -17.37 -58.54 -1.05
N ARG A 526 -16.67 -59.66 -0.95
CA ARG A 526 -15.25 -59.79 -1.30
C ARG A 526 -15.02 -61.05 -2.11
N GLU A 527 -14.38 -60.91 -3.24
CA GLU A 527 -14.00 -61.97 -4.17
C GLU A 527 -12.48 -62.07 -4.20
N THR A 528 -11.92 -63.28 -4.22
CA THR A 528 -10.48 -63.54 -4.27
C THR A 528 -10.20 -64.66 -5.25
N THR A 529 -9.43 -64.39 -6.29
CA THR A 529 -8.97 -65.37 -7.26
C THR A 529 -7.56 -65.79 -6.87
N PHE A 530 -7.38 -67.06 -6.51
CA PHE A 530 -6.09 -67.61 -6.11
C PHE A 530 -5.30 -68.14 -7.30
N ASP A 531 -3.97 -68.10 -7.22
CA ASP A 531 -3.09 -68.62 -8.30
C ASP A 531 -3.26 -70.13 -8.54
N ASP A 532 -3.84 -70.84 -7.57
CA ASP A 532 -4.11 -72.26 -7.63
C ASP A 532 -5.48 -72.61 -8.22
N GLY A 533 -6.13 -71.65 -8.88
CA GLY A 533 -7.39 -71.85 -9.62
C GLY A 533 -8.64 -71.86 -8.76
N VAL A 534 -8.51 -71.58 -7.45
CA VAL A 534 -9.65 -71.43 -6.55
C VAL A 534 -10.16 -69.99 -6.61
N GLU A 535 -11.46 -69.80 -6.72
CA GLU A 535 -12.13 -68.52 -6.50
C GLU A 535 -12.86 -68.55 -5.16
N LYS A 536 -12.73 -67.51 -4.35
CA LYS A 536 -13.41 -67.39 -3.06
C LYS A 536 -14.28 -66.14 -3.02
N VAL A 537 -15.57 -66.32 -2.81
CA VAL A 537 -16.55 -65.25 -2.60
C VAL A 537 -16.97 -65.20 -1.13
N GLU A 538 -16.98 -64.01 -0.54
CA GLU A 538 -17.38 -63.74 0.83
C GLU A 538 -18.49 -62.67 0.80
N GLN A 539 -19.67 -63.01 1.28
CA GLN A 539 -20.84 -62.13 1.28
C GLN A 539 -21.07 -61.54 2.67
N PHE A 540 -21.41 -60.26 2.71
CA PHE A 540 -21.59 -59.50 3.93
C PHE A 540 -22.96 -58.81 3.95
N GLU A 541 -23.62 -58.80 5.12
CA GLU A 541 -24.83 -58.02 5.37
C GLU A 541 -24.59 -57.09 6.57
N ALA A 542 -24.75 -55.79 6.37
CA ALA A 542 -24.43 -54.76 7.38
C ALA A 542 -23.02 -54.90 8.00
N GLY A 543 -22.06 -55.39 7.20
CA GLY A 543 -20.66 -55.60 7.60
C GLY A 543 -20.39 -56.91 8.36
N LEU A 544 -21.40 -57.75 8.58
CA LEU A 544 -21.24 -59.09 9.13
C LEU A 544 -21.11 -60.09 7.98
N LEU A 545 -20.11 -60.98 8.05
CA LEU A 545 -19.93 -62.06 7.09
C LEU A 545 -21.08 -63.08 7.22
N ILE A 546 -21.88 -63.25 6.18
CA ILE A 546 -23.04 -64.16 6.17
C ILE A 546 -22.78 -65.45 5.40
N ALA A 547 -21.88 -65.43 4.42
CA ALA A 547 -21.49 -66.61 3.66
C ALA A 547 -20.07 -66.50 3.10
N THR A 548 -19.40 -67.64 2.93
CA THR A 548 -18.21 -67.81 2.10
C THR A 548 -18.41 -68.98 1.17
N THR A 549 -18.05 -68.85 -0.10
CA THR A 549 -18.04 -69.90 -1.12
C THR A 549 -16.65 -69.96 -1.74
N GLU A 550 -16.07 -71.15 -1.90
CA GLU A 550 -14.84 -71.42 -2.65
C GLU A 550 -15.19 -72.36 -3.80
N GLU A 551 -14.83 -72.03 -5.04
CA GLU A 551 -15.05 -72.83 -6.26
C GLU A 551 -13.70 -73.21 -6.87
N ASP A 552 -13.52 -74.47 -7.26
CA ASP A 552 -12.32 -74.96 -7.96
C ASP A 552 -12.46 -74.80 -9.48
N VAL A 553 -12.35 -73.56 -9.95
CA VAL A 553 -12.62 -73.18 -11.35
C VAL A 553 -11.71 -73.91 -12.36
N PHE A 554 -10.52 -74.36 -11.93
CA PHE A 554 -9.55 -75.04 -12.79
C PHE A 554 -9.47 -76.56 -12.61
N ASP A 555 -10.33 -77.17 -11.79
CA ASP A 555 -10.38 -78.63 -11.58
C ASP A 555 -9.01 -79.19 -11.11
N PHE A 556 -8.41 -78.54 -10.12
CA PHE A 556 -7.11 -78.93 -9.53
C PHE A 556 -7.23 -79.61 -8.17
N LYS A 557 -8.41 -79.56 -7.56
CA LYS A 557 -8.74 -80.14 -6.26
C LYS A 557 -9.49 -81.46 -6.49
N VAL A 558 -10.07 -81.98 -5.40
CA VAL A 558 -10.94 -83.17 -5.41
C VAL A 558 -12.37 -82.78 -5.07
N TRP A 559 -12.60 -81.48 -5.00
CA TRP A 559 -13.85 -80.85 -4.59
C TRP A 559 -14.13 -79.73 -5.56
N ASP A 560 -15.39 -79.58 -5.91
CA ASP A 560 -15.89 -78.59 -6.86
C ASP A 560 -16.20 -77.28 -6.13
N THR A 561 -16.96 -77.36 -5.03
CA THR A 561 -17.36 -76.19 -4.24
C THR A 561 -17.27 -76.44 -2.74
N LYS A 562 -16.82 -75.45 -1.97
CA LYS A 562 -16.99 -75.39 -0.51
C LYS A 562 -17.79 -74.18 -0.13
N SER A 563 -18.71 -74.31 0.82
CA SER A 563 -19.43 -73.17 1.35
C SER A 563 -19.45 -73.16 2.88
N THR A 564 -19.57 -71.98 3.47
CA THR A 564 -19.79 -71.78 4.91
C THR A 564 -20.78 -70.65 5.08
N THR A 565 -21.84 -70.86 5.87
CA THR A 565 -22.82 -69.81 6.21
C THR A 565 -22.77 -69.51 7.69
N PHE A 566 -23.10 -68.26 8.05
CA PHE A 566 -22.98 -67.76 9.42
C PHE A 566 -24.34 -67.28 9.95
N ASP A 567 -24.54 -67.40 11.26
CA ASP A 567 -25.72 -66.88 11.93
C ASP A 567 -25.60 -65.36 12.21
N GLU A 568 -26.68 -64.75 12.73
CA GLU A 568 -26.73 -63.30 13.04
C GLU A 568 -25.68 -62.88 14.10
N ASP A 569 -25.16 -63.82 14.88
CA ASP A 569 -24.11 -63.59 15.89
C ASP A 569 -22.69 -63.78 15.30
N GLY A 570 -22.58 -64.15 14.01
CA GLY A 570 -21.33 -64.42 13.31
C GLY A 570 -20.71 -65.79 13.59
N ASN A 571 -21.46 -66.72 14.19
CA ASN A 571 -21.00 -68.10 14.35
C ASN A 571 -21.27 -68.89 13.08
N VAL A 572 -20.43 -69.89 12.78
CA VAL A 572 -20.72 -70.83 11.70
C VAL A 572 -22.04 -71.55 12.00
N SER A 573 -22.93 -71.58 11.01
CA SER A 573 -24.21 -72.30 11.04
C SER A 573 -24.16 -73.57 10.18
N VAL A 574 -23.54 -73.51 9.01
CA VAL A 574 -23.38 -74.65 8.10
C VAL A 574 -22.05 -74.56 7.37
N LYS A 575 -21.37 -75.70 7.16
CA LYS A 575 -20.35 -75.85 6.12
C LYS A 575 -20.78 -76.92 5.14
N ALA A 576 -20.56 -76.70 3.85
CA ALA A 576 -20.78 -77.72 2.82
C ALA A 576 -19.51 -77.94 1.99
N VAL A 577 -19.32 -79.16 1.51
CA VAL A 577 -18.31 -79.51 0.50
C VAL A 577 -18.99 -80.38 -0.55
N VAL A 578 -18.99 -79.93 -1.79
CA VAL A 578 -19.40 -80.68 -2.98
C VAL A 578 -18.13 -81.23 -3.63
N PHE A 579 -18.09 -82.54 -3.83
CA PHE A 579 -16.98 -83.25 -4.45
C PHE A 579 -17.18 -83.38 -5.97
N ASP A 580 -16.12 -83.63 -6.73
CA ASP A 580 -16.18 -83.69 -8.21
C ASP A 580 -17.04 -84.86 -8.74
N ASP A 581 -17.33 -85.84 -7.87
CA ASP A 581 -18.24 -86.97 -8.12
C ASP A 581 -19.70 -86.67 -7.72
N ASP A 582 -20.03 -85.40 -7.51
CA ASP A 582 -21.31 -84.88 -7.03
C ASP A 582 -21.64 -85.24 -5.57
N ASP A 583 -20.78 -85.96 -4.84
CA ASP A 583 -21.00 -86.23 -3.42
C ASP A 583 -20.99 -84.93 -2.61
N VAL A 584 -21.78 -84.90 -1.52
CA VAL A 584 -21.89 -83.69 -0.70
C VAL A 584 -21.76 -84.01 0.78
N THR A 585 -20.99 -83.21 1.50
CA THR A 585 -20.97 -83.25 2.97
C THR A 585 -21.47 -81.94 3.56
N TYR A 586 -22.20 -82.03 4.67
CA TYR A 586 -22.64 -80.89 5.47
C TYR A 586 -22.21 -81.03 6.93
N GLU A 587 -21.57 -80.01 7.49
CA GLU A 587 -21.42 -79.85 8.94
C GLU A 587 -22.42 -78.79 9.41
N VAL A 588 -23.39 -79.16 10.23
CA VAL A 588 -24.43 -78.28 10.76
C VAL A 588 -24.08 -77.90 12.20
N PHE A 589 -24.19 -76.62 12.52
CA PHE A 589 -23.83 -76.05 13.80
C PHE A 589 -25.03 -75.32 14.41
N GLU A 590 -25.26 -75.54 15.71
CA GLU A 590 -26.23 -74.78 16.50
C GLU A 590 -25.46 -73.88 17.47
N THR A 591 -25.58 -72.56 17.33
CA THR A 591 -24.85 -71.56 18.14
C THR A 591 -23.33 -71.78 18.15
N GLY A 592 -22.76 -72.14 17.00
CA GLY A 592 -21.33 -72.41 16.82
C GLY A 592 -20.85 -73.79 17.32
N VAL A 593 -21.74 -74.66 17.78
CA VAL A 593 -21.40 -76.03 18.19
C VAL A 593 -21.91 -77.03 17.14
N LEU A 594 -21.03 -77.91 16.66
CA LEU A 594 -21.39 -78.96 15.70
C LEU A 594 -22.53 -79.82 16.28
N SER A 595 -23.69 -79.79 15.64
CA SER A 595 -24.91 -80.51 16.03
C SER A 595 -25.16 -81.71 15.12
N ALA A 596 -24.82 -81.62 13.83
CA ALA A 596 -24.96 -82.72 12.90
C ALA A 596 -23.88 -82.72 11.80
N PHE A 597 -23.61 -83.90 11.25
CA PHE A 597 -22.79 -84.10 10.05
C PHE A 597 -23.53 -84.98 9.06
N LEU A 598 -23.77 -84.49 7.85
CA LEU A 598 -24.42 -85.23 6.77
C LEU A 598 -23.39 -85.57 5.70
N GLU A 599 -23.46 -86.79 5.19
CA GLU A 599 -22.78 -87.23 3.96
C GLU A 599 -23.88 -87.69 3.00
N ILE A 600 -23.89 -87.20 1.77
CA ILE A 600 -24.84 -87.56 0.71
C ILE A 600 -24.03 -88.13 -0.45
N ASP A 601 -24.43 -89.32 -0.85
CA ASP A 601 -23.84 -90.04 -1.98
C ASP A 601 -24.75 -89.81 -3.18
N ALA A 602 -24.33 -88.93 -4.09
CA ALA A 602 -25.16 -88.44 -5.18
C ALA A 602 -25.07 -89.33 -6.42
N ASP A 603 -23.94 -90.00 -6.63
CA ASP A 603 -23.72 -90.89 -7.76
C ASP A 603 -24.36 -92.29 -7.56
N GLY A 604 -24.68 -92.63 -6.31
CA GLY A 604 -25.37 -93.86 -5.90
C GLY A 604 -24.50 -95.11 -5.98
N LEU A 605 -23.17 -94.96 -6.00
CA LEU A 605 -22.19 -96.03 -6.17
C LEU A 605 -21.19 -96.03 -5.02
N ASP A 606 -21.04 -97.16 -4.32
CA ASP A 606 -19.83 -97.31 -3.50
C ASP A 606 -18.57 -97.40 -4.39
N ASP A 607 -17.36 -97.23 -3.82
CA ASP A 607 -16.05 -97.40 -4.51
C ASP A 607 -15.89 -98.74 -5.28
N GLN A 608 -16.84 -99.66 -5.17
CA GLN A 608 -16.87 -100.99 -5.79
C GLN A 608 -18.09 -101.20 -6.72
N GLY A 609 -18.91 -100.18 -6.98
CA GLY A 609 -20.08 -100.21 -7.86
C GLY A 609 -21.31 -100.94 -7.30
N ASN A 610 -21.45 -101.08 -5.98
CA ASN A 610 -22.66 -101.58 -5.32
C ASN A 610 -23.60 -100.43 -4.94
N PRO A 611 -24.93 -100.68 -4.85
CA PRO A 611 -25.88 -99.69 -4.36
C PRO A 611 -25.50 -99.27 -2.93
N SER A 612 -25.05 -98.04 -2.83
CA SER A 612 -24.63 -97.39 -1.60
C SER A 612 -25.83 -96.78 -0.88
N TRP A 613 -25.54 -96.24 0.29
CA TRP A 613 -26.46 -95.50 1.15
C TRP A 613 -26.75 -94.15 0.49
N GLY A 614 -27.98 -93.65 0.50
CA GLY A 614 -28.28 -92.35 -0.10
C GLY A 614 -27.86 -91.17 0.79
N VAL A 615 -27.90 -91.33 2.12
CA VAL A 615 -27.38 -90.32 3.07
C VAL A 615 -26.98 -90.95 4.39
N ARG A 616 -25.92 -90.43 5.02
CA ARG A 616 -25.53 -90.70 6.41
C ARG A 616 -25.66 -89.43 7.22
N LEU A 617 -26.36 -89.52 8.34
CA LEU A 617 -26.53 -88.42 9.29
C LEU A 617 -25.88 -88.82 10.62
N THR A 618 -24.93 -88.04 11.11
CA THR A 618 -24.31 -88.18 12.42
C THR A 618 -24.72 -87.02 13.32
N GLU A 619 -25.52 -87.27 14.35
CA GLU A 619 -25.96 -86.24 15.30
C GLU A 619 -25.06 -86.23 16.53
N TYR A 620 -24.66 -85.03 16.96
CA TYR A 620 -23.75 -84.79 18.08
C TYR A 620 -24.53 -84.28 19.30
N GLY A 621 -25.22 -85.20 19.98
CA GLY A 621 -25.94 -84.91 21.22
C GLY A 621 -25.09 -85.06 22.48
N SER A 622 -25.71 -84.86 23.65
CA SER A 622 -25.06 -85.06 24.97
C SER A 622 -24.56 -86.49 25.21
N ASP A 623 -25.09 -87.46 24.46
CA ASP A 623 -24.76 -88.88 24.56
C ASP A 623 -23.61 -89.30 23.61
N GLY A 624 -23.02 -88.34 22.87
CA GLY A 624 -21.99 -88.57 21.86
C GLY A 624 -22.54 -88.67 20.44
N PRO A 625 -21.68 -88.89 19.42
CA PRO A 625 -22.08 -88.97 18.02
C PRO A 625 -22.90 -90.23 17.74
N MET A 626 -24.05 -90.07 17.08
CA MET A 626 -24.91 -91.17 16.62
C MET A 626 -25.11 -91.10 15.10
N THR A 627 -24.59 -92.08 14.37
CA THR A 627 -24.73 -92.17 12.92
C THR A 627 -25.92 -93.05 12.52
N THR A 628 -26.80 -92.50 11.67
CA THR A 628 -27.91 -93.21 11.03
C THR A 628 -27.73 -93.17 9.51
N THR A 629 -27.92 -94.31 8.86
CA THR A 629 -27.77 -94.46 7.40
C THR A 629 -29.13 -94.69 6.75
N TYR A 630 -29.43 -93.92 5.71
CA TYR A 630 -30.68 -94.01 4.97
C TYR A 630 -30.38 -94.40 3.52
N VAL A 631 -31.24 -95.24 2.93
CA VAL A 631 -31.13 -95.62 1.52
C VAL A 631 -31.79 -94.57 0.63
N ASN A 632 -32.86 -93.94 1.11
CA ASN A 632 -33.55 -92.85 0.42
C ASN A 632 -33.33 -91.56 1.22
N PRO A 633 -32.68 -90.52 0.64
CA PRO A 633 -32.48 -89.23 1.31
C PRO A 633 -33.77 -88.60 1.84
N LEU A 634 -34.91 -88.86 1.19
CA LEU A 634 -36.22 -88.37 1.63
C LEU A 634 -36.71 -88.97 2.96
N ASP A 635 -36.03 -89.98 3.50
CA ASP A 635 -36.32 -90.55 4.81
C ASP A 635 -35.67 -89.76 5.97
N LEU A 636 -34.91 -88.69 5.69
CA LEU A 636 -34.39 -87.76 6.72
C LEU A 636 -35.52 -87.09 7.52
N THR A 637 -35.21 -86.66 8.73
CA THR A 637 -36.13 -85.84 9.52
C THR A 637 -36.32 -84.48 8.84
N ALA A 638 -37.49 -83.86 9.07
CA ALA A 638 -37.84 -82.59 8.42
C ALA A 638 -36.81 -81.48 8.64
N GLU A 639 -36.10 -81.50 9.76
CA GLU A 639 -35.03 -80.56 10.09
C GLU A 639 -33.84 -80.62 9.11
N TYR A 640 -33.53 -81.82 8.58
CA TYR A 640 -32.40 -82.01 7.68
C TYR A 640 -32.80 -82.11 6.21
N LEU A 641 -34.10 -82.19 5.90
CA LEU A 641 -34.58 -82.25 4.51
C LEU A 641 -34.25 -80.97 3.73
N ASP A 642 -34.17 -79.82 4.41
CA ASP A 642 -33.88 -78.55 3.76
C ASP A 642 -32.47 -78.53 3.12
N PHE A 643 -31.50 -79.25 3.70
CA PHE A 643 -30.14 -79.41 3.13
C PHE A 643 -30.11 -80.22 1.83
N LEU A 644 -31.12 -81.05 1.55
CA LEU A 644 -31.22 -81.78 0.27
C LEU A 644 -31.63 -80.88 -0.90
N SER A 645 -32.17 -79.69 -0.59
CA SER A 645 -32.66 -78.72 -1.56
C SER A 645 -31.91 -77.38 -1.50
N MET A 646 -30.80 -77.34 -0.77
CA MET A 646 -30.01 -76.14 -0.64
C MET A 646 -29.17 -75.98 -1.91
N ASP A 647 -29.66 -75.13 -2.83
CA ASP A 647 -28.87 -74.70 -3.98
C ASP A 647 -27.80 -73.72 -3.46
N PHE A 648 -26.53 -74.12 -3.56
CA PHE A 648 -25.41 -73.19 -3.43
C PHE A 648 -25.13 -72.70 -4.84
N VAL A 649 -25.55 -71.46 -5.11
CA VAL A 649 -25.23 -70.72 -6.34
C VAL A 649 -24.31 -69.58 -5.98
#